data_AF-A0A0J9VKQ7-F1
#
_entry.id   AF-A0A0J9VKQ7-F1
#
_cell.length_a   1.000
_cell.length_b   1.000
_cell.length_c   1.000
_cell.angle_alpha   90.00
_cell.angle_beta   90.00
_cell.angle_gamma   90.00
#
_symmetry.space_group_name_H-M   'P 1'
#
loop_
_entity.id
_entity.type
_entity.pdbx_description
1 polymer ?
#
loop_
_entity_poly.entity_id
_entity_poly.type
_entity_poly.pdbx_seq_one_letter_code
_entity_poly.pdbx_strand_id
1 'polypeptide(L)'
;MRNFARIPLCRPPPGKRLSRGAHLGGKHPFRLNKANINTLSNFLDVLEFEEGKEDETEYRRIDDLSKYIEVIKLRDNPINQSKYYGYNFENEENFFHPNGELKNLPEQVRQNEGERVKEYLHVPPFVLAKLCEYAFKEILFFLNKKHLKQLSNILNDGESSKNDKYVAMTLIKNAVISAEQNLPGCQDTGTAIILGKKDEGILTTYEHKYLNLGVYNAYRNNNFRYSQLSPLSMFSEANTKNNLPCQIEIYSSVRGGKALGGATYTTSSAPTTSTTYTTSSAPTTSTTYTTSNAYTASNETTTCTASGGPAPKYELIFIAKGGGSANKTFLFQQTKSILNEDKLYDFLLDKIKEIGTSACPPYHLAVVIGGLSAEMNLKMVKLASCRYLDSLKKQGGGYGKAFRDIKSEQIILEKAQGLGIGAQFGGKYFVHDVRVIRLPRHSASCPIGIGVSCSADRQIKCVINRQGVFMEALEHEPIKYLPEITYKDLKRVGGMAAHTGGMAALPGGDQQGENQSGEGLPGEGGVPINLNQPMGSILKCLSEHPVSTLLLLTGKLIVARDTAHKRIVDDFVLNGIPIPEYFKKFPIYYAGPAKTPDNYASGSFGPTTAGRMDAYAEVLMKNEASLISLAKGNRSSVVRNACRKYHGFYLGSIGGPGAILAKKNIKKVEVIDFAELGMEAVHLIDVVDFPAFIVIDDKGNDFYNQWIPS
;
A
#
# COMPACT_ATOMS: atom_id res chain seq x y z
N MET A 1 -38.37 23.40 -50.91
CA MET A 1 -39.32 22.84 -51.88
C MET A 1 -38.65 21.69 -52.64
N ARG A 2 -39.45 20.70 -53.06
CA ARG A 2 -39.13 19.36 -53.60
C ARG A 2 -38.02 19.32 -54.67
N ASN A 3 -37.23 18.23 -54.71
CA ASN A 3 -37.38 17.20 -55.76
C ASN A 3 -36.51 15.94 -55.53
N PHE A 4 -37.11 14.81 -55.90
CA PHE A 4 -36.63 13.43 -55.88
C PHE A 4 -35.65 13.13 -57.04
N ALA A 5 -34.72 12.20 -56.81
CA ALA A 5 -34.27 11.25 -57.84
C ALA A 5 -33.84 9.91 -57.20
N ARG A 6 -34.44 8.80 -57.64
CA ARG A 6 -34.16 7.39 -57.27
C ARG A 6 -33.18 6.78 -58.27
N ILE A 7 -32.18 5.99 -57.82
CA ILE A 7 -31.39 5.01 -58.62
C ILE A 7 -31.00 3.81 -57.69
N PRO A 8 -30.88 2.55 -58.18
CA PRO A 8 -31.53 1.36 -57.60
C PRO A 8 -30.64 0.36 -56.82
N LEU A 9 -31.32 -0.53 -56.07
CA LEU A 9 -30.76 -1.69 -55.36
C LEU A 9 -30.44 -2.85 -56.31
N CYS A 10 -29.17 -3.29 -56.34
CA CYS A 10 -28.74 -4.53 -56.98
C CYS A 10 -29.16 -5.77 -56.16
N ARG A 11 -29.80 -6.75 -56.83
CA ARG A 11 -30.07 -8.10 -56.29
C ARG A 11 -28.91 -9.05 -56.61
N PRO A 12 -28.54 -9.98 -55.72
CA PRO A 12 -27.61 -11.06 -56.03
C PRO A 12 -28.31 -12.22 -56.79
N PRO A 13 -27.54 -13.06 -57.52
CA PRO A 13 -28.09 -14.11 -58.40
C PRO A 13 -28.53 -15.37 -57.64
N PRO A 14 -29.35 -16.25 -58.25
CA PRO A 14 -29.94 -17.40 -57.57
C PRO A 14 -28.95 -18.56 -57.44
N GLY A 15 -28.62 -18.94 -56.21
CA GLY A 15 -27.83 -20.12 -55.88
C GLY A 15 -28.66 -21.40 -55.90
N LYS A 16 -28.17 -22.40 -56.64
CA LYS A 16 -28.70 -23.77 -56.74
C LYS A 16 -28.84 -24.42 -55.35
N ARG A 17 -29.97 -25.11 -55.11
CA ARG A 17 -30.12 -26.09 -54.04
C ARG A 17 -29.17 -27.26 -54.30
N LEU A 18 -28.28 -27.54 -53.34
CA LEU A 18 -27.63 -28.83 -53.19
C LEU A 18 -27.98 -29.41 -51.82
N SER A 19 -28.16 -30.72 -51.85
CA SER A 19 -28.80 -31.62 -50.90
C SER A 19 -28.08 -31.75 -49.55
N ARG A 20 -28.89 -32.11 -48.54
CA ARG A 20 -28.48 -32.56 -47.20
C ARG A 20 -27.38 -33.63 -47.26
N GLY A 21 -26.44 -33.55 -46.32
CA GLY A 21 -25.70 -34.71 -45.80
C GLY A 21 -24.23 -34.78 -46.17
N ALA A 22 -23.38 -34.08 -45.43
CA ALA A 22 -22.00 -34.51 -45.20
C ALA A 22 -21.58 -34.03 -43.79
N HIS A 23 -21.49 -34.98 -42.87
CA HIS A 23 -20.92 -34.81 -41.54
C HIS A 23 -19.47 -34.30 -41.66
N LEU A 24 -19.23 -33.05 -41.31
CA LEU A 24 -17.91 -32.59 -40.87
C LEU A 24 -17.98 -32.47 -39.34
N GLY A 25 -17.27 -33.38 -38.67
CA GLY A 25 -17.18 -33.50 -37.23
C GLY A 25 -16.48 -32.29 -36.59
N GLY A 26 -17.21 -31.19 -36.42
CA GLY A 26 -16.84 -30.12 -35.51
C GLY A 26 -17.43 -30.41 -34.13
N LYS A 27 -16.58 -30.71 -33.15
CA LYS A 27 -16.96 -30.65 -31.73
C LYS A 27 -17.45 -29.23 -31.43
N HIS A 28 -18.76 -29.00 -31.41
CA HIS A 28 -19.36 -27.89 -30.69
C HIS A 28 -19.63 -28.35 -29.26
N PRO A 29 -19.01 -27.78 -28.21
CA PRO A 29 -19.43 -28.10 -26.86
C PRO A 29 -19.76 -26.82 -26.10
N PHE A 30 -20.76 -26.05 -26.55
CA PHE A 30 -21.40 -25.08 -25.66
C PHE A 30 -22.91 -25.11 -25.91
N ARG A 31 -23.58 -26.15 -25.37
CA ARG A 31 -25.03 -26.11 -25.20
C ARG A 31 -25.34 -25.01 -24.17
N LEU A 32 -26.19 -24.06 -24.57
CA LEU A 32 -26.80 -23.14 -23.62
C LEU A 32 -27.58 -23.96 -22.59
N ASN A 33 -27.18 -23.91 -21.31
CA ASN A 33 -27.87 -24.57 -20.21
C ASN A 33 -28.40 -23.51 -19.23
N LYS A 34 -29.36 -23.84 -18.34
CA LYS A 34 -29.93 -22.88 -17.35
C LYS A 34 -28.87 -22.16 -16.49
N ALA A 35 -27.68 -22.76 -16.33
CA ALA A 35 -26.51 -22.13 -15.71
C ALA A 35 -26.01 -20.85 -16.42
N ASN A 36 -26.38 -20.65 -17.69
CA ASN A 36 -26.06 -19.45 -18.49
C ASN A 36 -26.90 -18.22 -18.12
N ILE A 37 -27.96 -18.39 -17.34
CA ILE A 37 -28.90 -17.34 -16.94
C ILE A 37 -28.76 -17.06 -15.43
N ASN A 38 -27.63 -17.42 -14.82
CA ASN A 38 -27.33 -16.99 -13.45
C ASN A 38 -26.90 -15.53 -13.49
N THR A 39 -27.85 -14.69 -13.09
CA THR A 39 -27.71 -13.26 -12.79
C THR A 39 -26.50 -13.03 -11.90
N LEU A 40 -25.41 -12.49 -12.47
CA LEU A 40 -24.38 -11.82 -11.68
C LEU A 40 -25.12 -10.77 -10.84
N SER A 41 -25.18 -10.99 -9.53
CA SER A 41 -25.80 -10.09 -8.57
C SER A 41 -24.85 -8.92 -8.27
N ASN A 42 -23.54 -9.14 -8.40
CA ASN A 42 -22.53 -8.09 -8.39
C ASN A 42 -21.28 -8.52 -9.22
N PHE A 43 -20.35 -7.61 -9.47
CA PHE A 43 -19.17 -7.90 -10.30
C PHE A 43 -18.20 -8.94 -9.67
N LEU A 44 -18.24 -9.16 -8.34
CA LEU A 44 -17.43 -10.18 -7.68
C LEU A 44 -17.87 -11.59 -8.08
N ASP A 45 -19.08 -11.76 -8.61
CA ASP A 45 -19.56 -13.06 -9.08
C ASP A 45 -18.80 -13.58 -10.32
N VAL A 46 -18.00 -12.72 -10.97
CA VAL A 46 -17.04 -13.12 -12.01
C VAL A 46 -15.81 -13.80 -11.40
N LEU A 47 -15.52 -13.55 -10.12
CA LEU A 47 -14.40 -14.13 -9.39
C LEU A 47 -14.80 -15.50 -8.84
N GLU A 48 -13.98 -16.50 -9.13
CA GLU A 48 -14.12 -17.83 -8.56
C GLU A 48 -12.79 -18.25 -7.94
N PHE A 49 -12.82 -18.54 -6.66
CA PHE A 49 -11.66 -18.90 -5.87
C PHE A 49 -11.52 -20.42 -5.78
N GLU A 50 -10.31 -20.94 -5.60
CA GLU A 50 -10.06 -22.37 -5.47
C GLU A 50 -10.71 -22.93 -4.19
N GLU A 51 -11.46 -24.03 -4.30
CA GLU A 51 -12.09 -24.69 -3.14
C GLU A 51 -11.02 -25.39 -2.29
N GLY A 52 -11.15 -25.31 -0.95
CA GLY A 52 -10.29 -26.03 -0.01
C GLY A 52 -8.85 -25.51 0.13
N LYS A 53 -8.44 -24.51 -0.64
CA LYS A 53 -7.23 -23.74 -0.34
C LYS A 53 -7.60 -22.56 0.55
N GLU A 54 -7.44 -22.76 1.86
CA GLU A 54 -7.49 -21.66 2.80
C GLU A 54 -6.45 -20.62 2.39
N ASP A 55 -6.89 -19.36 2.33
CA ASP A 55 -6.00 -18.22 2.25
C ASP A 55 -4.99 -18.35 3.41
N GLU A 56 -3.69 -18.54 3.13
CA GLU A 56 -2.61 -18.68 4.13
C GLU A 56 -2.47 -17.46 5.06
N THR A 57 -3.43 -16.54 5.03
CA THR A 57 -3.55 -15.41 5.92
C THR A 57 -3.83 -15.92 7.34
N GLU A 58 -2.85 -15.74 8.21
CA GLU A 58 -2.99 -15.94 9.64
C GLU A 58 -3.84 -14.80 10.23
N TYR A 59 -4.84 -15.14 11.03
CA TYR A 59 -5.71 -14.17 11.70
C TYR A 59 -5.51 -14.22 13.22
N ARG A 60 -5.44 -13.04 13.85
CA ARG A 60 -5.57 -12.88 15.29
C ARG A 60 -6.99 -12.48 15.66
N ARG A 61 -7.54 -13.07 16.71
CA ARG A 61 -8.82 -12.67 17.29
C ARG A 61 -8.64 -11.38 18.09
N ILE A 62 -9.58 -10.46 17.97
CA ILE A 62 -9.63 -9.22 18.76
C ILE A 62 -10.67 -9.43 19.85
N ASP A 63 -10.25 -9.96 21.00
CA ASP A 63 -11.18 -10.37 22.08
C ASP A 63 -12.01 -9.19 22.61
N ASP A 64 -11.39 -8.01 22.71
CA ASP A 64 -12.06 -6.77 23.15
C ASP A 64 -13.26 -6.38 22.29
N LEU A 65 -13.26 -6.73 21.00
CA LEU A 65 -14.37 -6.48 20.08
C LEU A 65 -15.28 -7.71 19.93
N SER A 66 -14.70 -8.91 20.03
CA SER A 66 -15.40 -10.18 19.83
C SER A 66 -16.53 -10.40 20.83
N LYS A 67 -16.38 -9.89 22.06
CA LYS A 67 -17.41 -10.01 23.11
C LYS A 67 -18.73 -9.28 22.82
N TYR A 68 -18.75 -8.39 21.83
CA TYR A 68 -19.94 -7.62 21.43
C TYR A 68 -20.65 -8.22 20.22
N ILE A 69 -20.18 -9.35 19.70
CA ILE A 69 -20.80 -10.03 18.59
C ILE A 69 -21.90 -10.95 19.13
N GLU A 70 -23.13 -10.70 18.72
CA GLU A 70 -24.31 -11.38 19.27
C GLU A 70 -25.12 -12.07 18.16
N VAL A 71 -25.71 -13.22 18.50
CA VAL A 71 -26.70 -13.86 17.62
C VAL A 71 -28.08 -13.40 18.08
N ILE A 72 -28.79 -12.69 17.21
CA ILE A 72 -30.15 -12.24 17.46
C ILE A 72 -31.13 -13.07 16.63
N LYS A 73 -32.32 -13.29 17.18
CA LYS A 73 -33.41 -14.01 16.51
C LYS A 73 -34.49 -13.01 16.14
N LEU A 74 -34.74 -12.86 14.84
CA LEU A 74 -35.79 -11.99 14.32
C LEU A 74 -36.84 -12.85 13.61
N ARG A 75 -38.10 -12.41 13.63
CA ARG A 75 -39.14 -13.11 12.87
C ARG A 75 -38.95 -12.85 11.38
N ASP A 76 -38.90 -13.93 10.62
CA ASP A 76 -38.78 -13.96 9.16
C ASP A 76 -40.16 -13.62 8.58
N ASN A 77 -40.56 -12.35 8.69
CA ASN A 77 -41.77 -11.88 8.06
C ASN A 77 -41.49 -11.78 6.55
N PRO A 78 -42.29 -12.39 5.65
CA PRO A 78 -42.03 -12.34 4.22
C PRO A 78 -41.85 -10.90 3.77
N ILE A 79 -40.67 -10.63 3.22
CA ILE A 79 -40.21 -9.33 2.73
C ILE A 79 -41.10 -8.93 1.55
N ASN A 80 -42.25 -8.30 1.84
CA ASN A 80 -42.94 -7.47 0.86
C ASN A 80 -43.70 -6.28 1.49
N GLN A 81 -43.38 -5.94 2.73
CA GLN A 81 -43.69 -4.63 3.30
C GLN A 81 -42.47 -4.21 4.13
N SER A 82 -41.67 -3.28 3.62
CA SER A 82 -40.52 -2.73 4.33
C SER A 82 -40.98 -2.09 5.65
N LYS A 83 -40.76 -2.78 6.78
CA LYS A 83 -41.02 -2.28 8.14
C LYS A 83 -39.99 -1.24 8.65
N TYR A 84 -39.21 -0.62 7.77
CA TYR A 84 -38.28 0.46 8.13
C TYR A 84 -38.91 1.86 8.13
N TYR A 85 -40.25 1.96 8.16
CA TYR A 85 -40.94 3.20 8.53
C TYR A 85 -41.47 3.06 9.96
N GLY A 86 -40.91 3.85 10.88
CA GLY A 86 -41.45 4.01 12.24
C GLY A 86 -40.44 4.38 13.34
N TYR A 87 -39.14 4.13 13.15
CA TYR A 87 -38.11 4.52 14.12
C TYR A 87 -37.32 5.71 13.60
N ASN A 88 -37.37 6.83 14.33
CA ASN A 88 -36.46 7.94 14.11
C ASN A 88 -35.14 7.64 14.84
N PHE A 89 -34.16 7.16 14.07
CA PHE A 89 -32.83 6.81 14.57
C PHE A 89 -31.92 8.01 14.84
N GLU A 90 -32.41 9.23 14.61
CA GLU A 90 -31.74 10.46 15.04
C GLU A 90 -32.09 10.85 16.48
N ASN A 91 -33.08 10.20 17.12
CA ASN A 91 -33.43 10.46 18.50
C ASN A 91 -32.76 9.44 19.44
N GLU A 92 -31.69 9.86 20.12
CA GLU A 92 -30.89 9.06 21.05
C GLU A 92 -31.70 8.56 22.27
N GLU A 93 -32.78 9.25 22.64
CA GLU A 93 -33.67 8.83 23.74
C GLU A 93 -34.38 7.50 23.47
N ASN A 94 -34.41 7.03 22.23
CA ASN A 94 -34.99 5.74 21.87
C ASN A 94 -34.12 4.54 22.30
N PHE A 95 -32.82 4.76 22.53
CA PHE A 95 -31.84 3.69 22.78
C PHE A 95 -31.22 3.77 24.17
N PHE A 96 -31.22 4.95 24.79
CA PHE A 96 -30.58 5.18 26.09
C PHE A 96 -31.57 5.72 27.12
N HIS A 97 -31.43 5.26 28.36
CA HIS A 97 -32.00 5.91 29.52
C HIS A 97 -31.29 7.27 29.74
N PRO A 98 -31.91 8.25 30.42
CA PRO A 98 -31.30 9.57 30.66
C PRO A 98 -29.95 9.54 31.42
N ASN A 99 -29.62 8.42 32.05
CA ASN A 99 -28.34 8.17 32.73
C ASN A 99 -27.24 7.59 31.81
N GLY A 100 -27.52 7.39 30.52
CA GLY A 100 -26.58 6.85 29.52
C GLY A 100 -26.56 5.32 29.38
N GLU A 101 -27.38 4.59 30.14
CA GLU A 101 -27.48 3.13 30.03
C GLU A 101 -28.41 2.71 28.87
N LEU A 102 -28.07 1.63 28.17
CA LEU A 102 -28.85 1.12 27.05
C LEU A 102 -30.21 0.59 27.53
N LYS A 103 -31.31 1.00 26.90
CA LYS A 103 -32.65 0.46 27.15
C LYS A 103 -32.72 -0.99 26.66
N ASN A 104 -33.04 -1.93 27.55
CA ASN A 104 -33.41 -3.29 27.14
C ASN A 104 -34.72 -3.25 26.33
N LEU A 105 -34.70 -3.76 25.10
CA LEU A 105 -35.90 -3.84 24.27
C LEU A 105 -36.96 -4.76 24.94
N PRO A 106 -38.25 -4.41 24.87
CA PRO A 106 -39.28 -5.17 25.57
C PRO A 106 -39.35 -6.61 25.05
N GLU A 107 -39.22 -7.55 25.97
CA GLU A 107 -39.40 -8.97 25.75
C GLU A 107 -40.88 -9.30 25.60
N GLN A 108 -41.42 -9.09 24.40
CA GLN A 108 -42.62 -9.78 23.99
C GLN A 108 -42.51 -10.11 22.51
N VAL A 109 -42.44 -11.40 22.19
CA VAL A 109 -43.60 -12.04 21.58
C VAL A 109 -43.71 -13.50 21.96
N ARG A 110 -44.94 -13.82 22.37
CA ARG A 110 -45.52 -15.14 22.60
C ARG A 110 -45.34 -16.04 21.38
N GLN A 111 -45.00 -17.29 21.65
CA GLN A 111 -44.98 -18.40 20.71
C GLN A 111 -46.30 -18.47 19.93
N ASN A 112 -46.22 -18.26 18.62
CA ASN A 112 -47.18 -18.79 17.66
C ASN A 112 -46.43 -19.90 16.90
N GLU A 113 -46.85 -21.15 17.08
CA GLU A 113 -46.41 -22.29 16.29
C GLU A 113 -46.80 -22.03 14.82
N GLY A 114 -45.82 -21.66 13.99
CA GLY A 114 -46.02 -21.42 12.55
C GLY A 114 -45.16 -20.31 11.92
N GLU A 115 -44.55 -19.43 12.72
CA GLU A 115 -43.76 -18.30 12.20
C GLU A 115 -42.27 -18.67 12.06
N ARG A 116 -41.69 -18.56 10.86
CA ARG A 116 -40.25 -18.76 10.65
C ARG A 116 -39.48 -17.69 11.43
N VAL A 117 -38.55 -18.11 12.30
CA VAL A 117 -37.61 -17.23 12.99
C VAL A 117 -36.24 -17.41 12.33
N LYS A 118 -35.60 -16.32 11.90
CA LYS A 118 -34.28 -16.32 11.26
C LYS A 118 -33.24 -15.75 12.22
N GLU A 119 -32.09 -16.43 12.32
CA GLU A 119 -30.95 -15.97 13.09
C GLU A 119 -30.12 -14.99 12.27
N TYR A 120 -29.74 -13.88 12.90
CA TYR A 120 -28.80 -12.90 12.37
C TYR A 120 -27.63 -12.73 13.33
N LEU A 121 -26.46 -12.45 12.78
CA LEU A 121 -25.31 -12.01 13.55
C LEU A 121 -25.34 -10.49 13.63
N HIS A 122 -25.59 -9.96 14.82
CA HIS A 122 -25.58 -8.53 15.07
C HIS A 122 -24.14 -8.05 15.29
N VAL A 123 -23.74 -7.05 14.51
CA VAL A 123 -22.45 -6.37 14.62
C VAL A 123 -22.74 -4.91 14.99
N PRO A 124 -22.54 -4.53 16.27
CA PRO A 124 -22.77 -3.17 16.71
C PRO A 124 -21.92 -2.17 15.91
N PRO A 125 -22.45 -1.00 15.50
CA PRO A 125 -21.72 -0.09 14.63
C PRO A 125 -20.38 0.41 15.19
N PHE A 126 -20.27 0.55 16.52
CA PHE A 126 -19.00 0.95 17.16
C PHE A 126 -17.88 -0.11 16.99
N VAL A 127 -18.24 -1.39 16.82
CA VAL A 127 -17.28 -2.46 16.53
C VAL A 127 -16.61 -2.20 15.18
N LEU A 128 -17.37 -1.73 14.18
CA LEU A 128 -16.81 -1.35 12.87
C LEU A 128 -15.86 -0.16 12.99
N ALA A 129 -16.22 0.84 13.79
CA ALA A 129 -15.34 2.00 14.03
C ALA A 129 -14.02 1.59 14.69
N LYS A 130 -14.08 0.76 15.74
CA LYS A 130 -12.88 0.31 16.46
C LYS A 130 -12.03 -0.65 15.65
N LEU A 131 -12.65 -1.59 14.95
CA LEU A 131 -11.94 -2.47 14.02
C LEU A 131 -11.20 -1.66 12.94
N CYS A 132 -11.87 -0.65 12.37
CA CYS A 132 -11.27 0.22 11.37
C CYS A 132 -10.11 1.05 11.95
N GLU A 133 -10.27 1.61 13.16
CA GLU A 133 -9.21 2.31 13.88
C GLU A 133 -7.99 1.40 14.08
N TYR A 134 -8.20 0.17 14.55
CA TYR A 134 -7.14 -0.81 14.78
C TYR A 134 -6.46 -1.22 13.47
N ALA A 135 -7.23 -1.49 12.42
CA ALA A 135 -6.71 -1.89 11.12
C ALA A 135 -5.82 -0.80 10.49
N PHE A 136 -6.23 0.47 10.51
CA PHE A 136 -5.42 1.56 9.98
C PHE A 136 -4.18 1.84 10.82
N LYS A 137 -4.28 1.76 12.15
CA LYS A 137 -3.11 1.85 13.03
C LYS A 137 -2.10 0.74 12.69
N GLU A 138 -2.58 -0.49 12.57
CA GLU A 138 -1.77 -1.67 12.29
C GLU A 138 -0.98 -1.52 10.97
N ILE A 139 -1.67 -1.26 9.85
CA ILE A 139 -1.02 -1.19 8.52
C ILE A 139 -0.12 0.04 8.33
N LEU A 140 -0.25 1.07 9.17
CA LEU A 140 0.61 2.25 9.09
C LEU A 140 1.93 2.09 9.85
N PHE A 141 2.01 1.13 10.78
CA PHE A 141 3.22 0.83 11.54
C PHE A 141 3.89 -0.50 11.14
N PHE A 142 3.12 -1.49 10.73
CA PHE A 142 3.60 -2.85 10.44
C PHE A 142 3.40 -3.24 8.98
N LEU A 143 4.18 -4.22 8.52
CA LEU A 143 4.14 -4.75 7.15
C LEU A 143 3.81 -6.25 7.15
N ASN A 144 3.36 -6.74 6.01
CA ASN A 144 3.08 -8.16 5.83
C ASN A 144 4.39 -9.00 5.86
N LYS A 145 4.34 -10.18 6.47
CA LYS A 145 5.46 -11.12 6.62
C LYS A 145 6.09 -11.50 5.27
N LYS A 146 5.27 -11.71 4.22
CA LYS A 146 5.74 -12.07 2.87
C LYS A 146 6.50 -10.92 2.21
N HIS A 147 6.04 -9.68 2.39
CA HIS A 147 6.72 -8.49 1.89
C HIS A 147 8.11 -8.31 2.53
N LEU A 148 8.20 -8.39 3.87
CA LEU A 148 9.48 -8.32 4.59
C LEU A 148 10.42 -9.47 4.21
N LYS A 149 9.87 -10.67 4.00
CA LYS A 149 10.67 -11.81 3.53
C LYS A 149 11.25 -11.55 2.14
N GLN A 150 10.48 -10.97 1.22
CA GLN A 150 10.98 -10.62 -0.11
C GLN A 150 12.08 -9.55 -0.05
N LEU A 151 11.97 -8.54 0.82
CA LEU A 151 13.06 -7.58 1.06
C LEU A 151 14.33 -8.28 1.60
N SER A 152 14.16 -9.17 2.58
CA SER A 152 15.27 -9.96 3.13
C SER A 152 15.94 -10.87 2.08
N ASN A 153 15.16 -11.43 1.15
CA ASN A 153 15.69 -12.24 0.06
C ASN A 153 16.63 -11.44 -0.85
N ILE A 154 16.38 -10.15 -1.07
CA ILE A 154 17.28 -9.27 -1.87
C ILE A 154 18.68 -9.22 -1.26
N LEU A 155 18.77 -9.19 0.07
CA LEU A 155 20.05 -9.11 0.79
C LEU A 155 20.89 -10.37 0.57
N ASN A 156 20.22 -11.53 0.41
CA ASN A 156 20.83 -12.84 0.26
C ASN A 156 21.03 -13.26 -1.21
N ASP A 157 20.40 -12.58 -2.17
CA ASP A 157 20.58 -12.89 -3.59
C ASP A 157 21.97 -12.42 -4.06
N GLY A 158 22.72 -13.32 -4.70
CA GLY A 158 24.03 -13.07 -5.28
C GLY A 158 23.96 -12.22 -6.55
N GLU A 159 22.81 -12.18 -7.23
CA GLU A 159 22.58 -11.38 -8.43
C GLU A 159 22.06 -9.96 -8.13
N SER A 160 21.68 -9.67 -6.88
CA SER A 160 21.29 -8.33 -6.45
C SER A 160 22.43 -7.35 -6.60
N SER A 161 22.14 -6.15 -7.13
CA SER A 161 23.13 -5.06 -7.12
C SER A 161 23.44 -4.60 -5.69
N LYS A 162 24.57 -3.91 -5.50
CA LYS A 162 24.87 -3.27 -4.20
C LYS A 162 23.78 -2.26 -3.79
N ASN A 163 23.21 -1.55 -4.77
CA ASN A 163 22.13 -0.59 -4.55
C ASN A 163 20.80 -1.27 -4.21
N ASP A 164 20.48 -2.41 -4.82
CA ASP A 164 19.33 -3.23 -4.44
C ASP A 164 19.41 -3.61 -2.95
N LYS A 165 20.58 -4.11 -2.53
CA LYS A 165 20.82 -4.48 -1.12
C LYS A 165 20.74 -3.28 -0.19
N TYR A 166 21.33 -2.14 -0.57
CA TYR A 166 21.27 -0.93 0.24
C TYR A 166 19.85 -0.41 0.44
N VAL A 167 19.04 -0.37 -0.63
CA VAL A 167 17.63 0.05 -0.56
C VAL A 167 16.82 -0.94 0.27
N ALA A 168 16.95 -2.25 0.03
CA ALA A 168 16.23 -3.27 0.79
C ALA A 168 16.57 -3.22 2.30
N MET A 169 17.86 -3.10 2.63
CA MET A 169 18.33 -2.94 4.01
C MET A 169 17.73 -1.70 4.67
N THR A 170 17.72 -0.58 3.96
CA THR A 170 17.16 0.70 4.46
C THR A 170 15.65 0.58 4.70
N LEU A 171 14.92 -0.10 3.82
CA LEU A 171 13.48 -0.35 3.99
C LEU A 171 13.18 -1.24 5.20
N ILE A 172 13.97 -2.29 5.44
CA ILE A 172 13.80 -3.15 6.62
C ILE A 172 14.15 -2.38 7.91
N LYS A 173 15.26 -1.64 7.93
CA LYS A 173 15.62 -0.78 9.09
C LYS A 173 14.52 0.26 9.38
N ASN A 174 13.89 0.79 8.34
CA ASN A 174 12.74 1.68 8.48
C ASN A 174 11.53 0.97 9.09
N ALA A 175 11.24 -0.28 8.68
CA ALA A 175 10.19 -1.09 9.28
C ALA A 175 10.45 -1.36 10.77
N VAL A 176 11.71 -1.60 11.16
CA VAL A 176 12.12 -1.73 12.58
C VAL A 176 11.78 -0.48 13.38
N ILE A 177 12.10 0.70 12.87
CA ILE A 177 11.77 1.96 13.55
C ILE A 177 10.26 2.19 13.60
N SER A 178 9.54 1.85 12.52
CA SER A 178 8.09 2.00 12.43
C SER A 178 7.34 1.09 13.40
N ALA A 179 7.87 -0.11 13.67
CA ALA A 179 7.31 -1.07 14.62
C ALA A 179 7.32 -0.57 16.09
N GLU A 180 8.10 0.48 16.41
CA GLU A 180 8.03 1.20 17.69
C GLU A 180 6.73 2.03 17.83
N GLN A 181 5.92 2.13 16.76
CA GLN A 181 4.62 2.80 16.73
C GLN A 181 4.61 4.32 17.02
N ASN A 182 5.78 4.97 16.99
CA ASN A 182 5.86 6.43 17.11
C ASN A 182 5.83 7.12 15.74
N LEU A 183 6.54 6.56 14.76
CA LEU A 183 6.71 7.11 13.41
C LEU A 183 6.11 6.14 12.38
N PRO A 184 5.14 6.53 11.54
CA PRO A 184 4.62 5.63 10.51
C PRO A 184 5.70 5.32 9.48
N GLY A 185 5.68 4.12 8.88
CA GLY A 185 6.76 3.69 7.98
C GLY A 185 7.01 4.63 6.78
N CYS A 186 6.00 5.38 6.35
CA CYS A 186 6.09 6.35 5.26
C CYS A 186 5.40 7.67 5.69
N GLN A 187 5.94 8.81 5.24
CA GLN A 187 5.33 10.14 5.46
C GLN A 187 3.96 10.26 4.80
N ASP A 188 3.77 9.60 3.66
CA ASP A 188 2.47 9.50 2.99
C ASP A 188 1.67 8.35 3.60
N THR A 189 0.90 8.66 4.65
CA THR A 189 -0.02 7.71 5.27
C THR A 189 -1.20 7.34 4.36
N GLY A 190 -1.36 8.01 3.22
CA GLY A 190 -2.21 7.58 2.11
C GLY A 190 -3.70 7.84 2.30
N THR A 191 -4.46 7.50 1.28
CA THR A 191 -5.93 7.51 1.31
C THR A 191 -6.43 6.22 1.95
N ALA A 192 -7.36 6.36 2.89
CA ALA A 192 -8.05 5.23 3.50
C ALA A 192 -9.09 4.65 2.53
N ILE A 193 -8.93 3.37 2.18
CA ILE A 193 -9.84 2.63 1.31
C ILE A 193 -10.33 1.39 2.06
N ILE A 194 -11.63 1.13 2.01
CA ILE A 194 -12.30 0.05 2.73
C ILE A 194 -13.23 -0.66 1.77
N LEU A 195 -12.99 -1.95 1.56
CA LEU A 195 -13.87 -2.82 0.79
C LEU A 195 -14.46 -3.86 1.72
N GLY A 196 -15.79 -3.96 1.75
CA GLY A 196 -16.53 -4.94 2.54
C GLY A 196 -17.33 -5.91 1.69
N LYS A 197 -17.44 -7.16 2.12
CA LYS A 197 -18.38 -8.15 1.63
C LYS A 197 -19.21 -8.65 2.81
N LYS A 198 -20.49 -8.27 2.82
CA LYS A 198 -21.43 -8.54 3.91
C LYS A 198 -22.43 -9.61 3.49
N ASP A 199 -22.49 -10.71 4.22
CA ASP A 199 -23.55 -11.71 4.06
C ASP A 199 -24.90 -11.16 4.55
N GLU A 200 -26.00 -11.61 3.94
CA GLU A 200 -27.38 -11.23 4.33
C GLU A 200 -27.70 -11.50 5.81
N GLY A 201 -27.05 -12.50 6.41
CA GLY A 201 -27.20 -12.85 7.83
C GLY A 201 -26.46 -11.93 8.79
N ILE A 202 -25.79 -10.86 8.32
CA ILE A 202 -25.14 -9.85 9.17
C ILE A 202 -26.05 -8.64 9.34
N LEU A 203 -26.40 -8.31 10.58
CA LEU A 203 -27.13 -7.08 10.91
C LEU A 203 -26.18 -6.03 11.47
N THR A 204 -26.09 -4.88 10.79
CA THR A 204 -25.38 -3.69 11.25
C THR A 204 -25.96 -2.46 10.57
N THR A 205 -25.76 -1.27 11.15
CA THR A 205 -26.34 -0.01 10.67
C THR A 205 -25.26 1.06 10.54
N TYR A 206 -25.46 2.03 9.64
CA TYR A 206 -24.59 3.20 9.48
C TYR A 206 -23.12 2.88 9.18
N GLU A 207 -22.84 1.80 8.45
CA GLU A 207 -21.48 1.30 8.19
C GLU A 207 -20.54 2.40 7.67
N HIS A 208 -20.99 3.20 6.70
CA HIS A 208 -20.19 4.31 6.16
C HIS A 208 -19.80 5.34 7.23
N LYS A 209 -20.72 5.72 8.14
CA LYS A 209 -20.47 6.69 9.21
C LYS A 209 -19.42 6.16 10.18
N TYR A 210 -19.59 4.92 10.65
CA TYR A 210 -18.70 4.35 11.67
C TYR A 210 -17.34 3.95 11.12
N LEU A 211 -17.26 3.50 9.87
CA LEU A 211 -15.97 3.29 9.20
C LEU A 211 -15.23 4.62 8.98
N ASN A 212 -15.91 5.71 8.58
CA ASN A 212 -15.29 7.04 8.53
C ASN A 212 -14.80 7.49 9.92
N LEU A 213 -15.58 7.24 10.98
CA LEU A 213 -15.19 7.55 12.35
C LEU A 213 -13.93 6.75 12.77
N GLY A 214 -13.82 5.48 12.39
CA GLY A 214 -12.63 4.68 12.62
C GLY A 214 -11.38 5.24 11.96
N VAL A 215 -11.48 5.68 10.70
CA VAL A 215 -10.40 6.38 9.99
C VAL A 215 -10.05 7.68 10.70
N TYR A 216 -11.05 8.51 11.03
CA TYR A 216 -10.83 9.76 11.76
C TYR A 216 -10.05 9.51 13.06
N ASN A 217 -10.48 8.54 13.87
CA ASN A 217 -9.83 8.19 15.13
C ASN A 217 -8.38 7.76 14.91
N ALA A 218 -8.12 6.85 13.96
CA ALA A 218 -6.76 6.40 13.64
C ALA A 218 -5.85 7.60 13.30
N TYR A 219 -6.30 8.50 12.43
CA TYR A 219 -5.52 9.64 11.99
C TYR A 219 -5.44 10.77 13.02
N ARG A 220 -6.44 10.93 13.88
CA ARG A 220 -6.45 11.93 14.97
C ARG A 220 -5.52 11.53 16.12
N ASN A 221 -5.54 10.25 16.49
CA ASN A 221 -4.90 9.72 17.70
C ASN A 221 -3.44 9.29 17.48
N ASN A 222 -2.98 9.18 16.24
CA ASN A 222 -1.61 8.77 15.91
C ASN A 222 -0.90 9.83 15.07
N ASN A 223 0.41 9.69 14.92
CA ASN A 223 1.29 10.64 14.20
C ASN A 223 1.22 10.49 12.67
N PHE A 224 -0.01 10.39 12.13
CA PHE A 224 -0.28 10.21 10.70
C PHE A 224 -0.51 11.54 9.99
N ARG A 225 -0.48 11.54 8.66
CA ARG A 225 -0.59 12.77 7.84
C ARG A 225 -2.01 12.96 7.30
N TYR A 226 -2.49 14.21 7.30
CA TYR A 226 -3.72 14.60 6.62
C TYR A 226 -3.41 14.96 5.16
N SER A 227 -3.84 14.11 4.23
CA SER A 227 -3.43 14.19 2.81
C SER A 227 -4.59 14.40 1.85
N GLN A 228 -5.84 14.48 2.33
CA GLN A 228 -6.99 14.75 1.48
C GLN A 228 -7.20 16.26 1.33
N LEU A 229 -7.40 16.68 0.09
CA LEU A 229 -7.74 18.05 -0.28
C LEU A 229 -9.22 18.07 -0.70
N SER A 230 -9.97 19.04 -0.17
CA SER A 230 -11.35 19.31 -0.54
C SER A 230 -11.37 20.41 -1.60
N PRO A 231 -12.04 20.20 -2.74
CA PRO A 231 -12.22 21.25 -3.74
C PRO A 231 -13.24 22.27 -3.21
N LEU A 232 -12.82 23.53 -3.09
CA LEU A 232 -13.69 24.67 -2.77
C LEU A 232 -14.28 25.29 -4.04
N SER A 233 -13.51 25.23 -5.13
CA SER A 233 -13.88 25.60 -6.48
C SER A 233 -13.15 24.66 -7.46
N MET A 234 -13.19 24.97 -8.76
CA MET A 234 -12.38 24.23 -9.75
C MET A 234 -10.86 24.33 -9.48
N PHE A 235 -10.40 25.44 -8.89
CA PHE A 235 -8.97 25.74 -8.77
C PHE A 235 -8.49 25.95 -7.33
N SER A 236 -9.42 26.17 -6.40
CA SER A 236 -9.13 26.42 -4.99
C SER A 236 -9.42 25.17 -4.18
N GLU A 237 -8.50 24.82 -3.30
CA GLU A 237 -8.58 23.62 -2.45
C GLU A 237 -8.23 23.95 -1.00
N ALA A 238 -8.70 23.13 -0.08
CA ALA A 238 -8.29 23.18 1.31
C ALA A 238 -8.03 21.76 1.84
N ASN A 239 -6.98 21.59 2.65
CA ASN A 239 -6.77 20.35 3.37
C ASN A 239 -7.93 20.10 4.35
N THR A 240 -8.45 18.86 4.40
CA THR A 240 -9.56 18.52 5.30
C THR A 240 -9.15 18.40 6.76
N LYS A 241 -7.84 18.44 7.05
CA LYS A 241 -7.22 18.39 8.39
C LYS A 241 -7.55 17.12 9.19
N ASN A 242 -8.07 16.09 8.53
CA ASN A 242 -8.44 14.83 9.16
C ASN A 242 -8.25 13.58 8.27
N ASN A 243 -7.72 13.76 7.06
CA ASN A 243 -7.56 12.71 6.03
C ASN A 243 -8.86 12.04 5.55
N LEU A 244 -10.01 12.66 5.79
CA LEU A 244 -11.30 12.28 5.21
C LEU A 244 -11.58 13.11 3.95
N PRO A 245 -12.48 12.64 3.05
CA PRO A 245 -13.24 11.38 3.12
C PRO A 245 -12.39 10.14 2.86
N CYS A 246 -12.83 8.99 3.38
CA CYS A 246 -12.31 7.69 2.95
C CYS A 246 -13.17 7.10 1.82
N GLN A 247 -12.61 6.17 1.04
CA GLN A 247 -13.36 5.41 0.04
C GLN A 247 -13.91 4.14 0.69
N ILE A 248 -15.23 3.98 0.72
CA ILE A 248 -15.91 2.82 1.31
C ILE A 248 -16.81 2.18 0.27
N GLU A 249 -16.67 0.88 0.08
CA GLU A 249 -17.52 0.10 -0.81
C GLU A 249 -17.93 -1.22 -0.14
N ILE A 250 -19.23 -1.42 0.07
CA ILE A 250 -19.77 -2.61 0.75
C ILE A 250 -20.65 -3.39 -0.23
N TYR A 251 -20.29 -4.65 -0.44
CA TYR A 251 -20.96 -5.57 -1.36
C TYR A 251 -21.82 -6.57 -0.60
N SER A 252 -23.02 -6.81 -1.10
CA SER A 252 -23.86 -7.91 -0.60
C SER A 252 -23.38 -9.24 -1.17
N SER A 253 -23.22 -10.22 -0.30
CA SER A 253 -22.91 -11.60 -0.65
C SER A 253 -24.22 -12.39 -0.69
N VAL A 254 -24.71 -12.69 -1.90
CA VAL A 254 -25.86 -13.59 -2.09
C VAL A 254 -25.33 -15.02 -1.99
N ARG A 255 -25.61 -15.69 -0.88
CA ARG A 255 -25.22 -17.10 -0.74
C ARG A 255 -26.05 -17.95 -1.70
N GLY A 256 -25.39 -18.51 -2.71
CA GLY A 256 -25.90 -19.70 -3.40
C GLY A 256 -25.94 -20.85 -2.39
N GLY A 257 -27.10 -21.45 -2.17
CA GLY A 257 -27.27 -22.54 -1.20
C GLY A 257 -26.50 -23.79 -1.59
N LYS A 258 -25.21 -23.89 -1.27
CA LYS A 258 -24.46 -25.14 -1.10
C LYS A 258 -23.41 -24.96 -0.01
N ALA A 259 -23.38 -25.91 0.93
CA ALA A 259 -22.48 -25.94 2.07
C ALA A 259 -21.02 -26.11 1.62
N LEU A 260 -20.11 -25.32 2.19
CA LEU A 260 -18.66 -25.50 2.09
C LEU A 260 -18.08 -25.53 3.51
N GLY A 261 -17.12 -26.44 3.70
CA GLY A 261 -16.61 -26.95 4.98
C GLY A 261 -15.89 -25.94 5.87
N GLY A 262 -15.78 -26.31 7.15
CA GLY A 262 -15.30 -25.48 8.25
C GLY A 262 -13.82 -25.13 8.19
N ALA A 263 -13.51 -23.93 8.64
CA ALA A 263 -12.14 -23.46 8.86
C ALA A 263 -11.61 -23.96 10.22
N THR A 264 -10.31 -24.28 10.27
CA THR A 264 -9.61 -24.63 11.51
C THR A 264 -9.13 -23.38 12.25
N TYR A 265 -9.54 -23.23 13.51
CA TYR A 265 -9.08 -22.16 14.41
C TYR A 265 -8.12 -22.76 15.45
N THR A 266 -6.89 -22.28 15.51
CA THR A 266 -5.96 -22.62 16.59
C THR A 266 -6.15 -21.64 17.75
N THR A 267 -6.41 -22.19 18.94
CA THR A 267 -6.28 -21.46 20.20
C THR A 267 -4.91 -21.81 20.77
N SER A 268 -4.04 -20.83 20.98
CA SER A 268 -2.85 -21.02 21.81
C SER A 268 -2.98 -20.15 23.05
N SER A 269 -3.16 -20.80 24.20
CA SER A 269 -2.76 -20.23 25.47
C SER A 269 -1.24 -20.41 25.57
N ALA A 270 -0.47 -19.33 25.39
CA ALA A 270 0.95 -19.38 25.67
C ALA A 270 1.17 -19.55 27.20
N PRO A 271 2.05 -20.47 27.63
CA PRO A 271 2.40 -20.61 29.04
C PRO A 271 3.25 -19.42 29.47
N THR A 272 2.86 -18.79 30.57
CA THR A 272 3.62 -17.72 31.22
C THR A 272 4.81 -18.35 31.95
N THR A 273 6.02 -18.21 31.41
CA THR A 273 7.26 -18.50 32.15
C THR A 273 7.64 -17.29 32.99
N SER A 274 7.32 -17.33 34.28
CA SER A 274 7.85 -16.40 35.28
C SER A 274 9.24 -16.85 35.71
N THR A 275 10.26 -16.05 35.43
CA THR A 275 11.59 -16.21 36.04
C THR A 275 11.58 -15.57 37.43
N THR A 276 11.65 -16.38 38.48
CA THR A 276 11.74 -15.89 39.87
C THR A 276 13.17 -16.02 40.37
N TYR A 277 13.75 -14.88 40.78
CA TYR A 277 15.02 -14.86 41.51
C TYR A 277 14.82 -15.38 42.94
N THR A 278 15.71 -16.27 43.35
CA THR A 278 15.78 -16.86 44.69
C THR A 278 16.44 -15.91 45.67
N THR A 279 15.77 -15.58 46.77
CA THR A 279 16.43 -15.21 48.04
C THR A 279 15.71 -15.92 49.18
N SER A 280 16.49 -16.58 50.03
CA SER A 280 16.04 -17.35 51.19
C SER A 280 16.17 -16.51 52.46
N SER A 281 15.15 -16.55 53.31
CA SER A 281 15.27 -16.54 54.78
C SER A 281 13.88 -16.72 55.42
N ALA A 282 13.86 -17.51 56.50
CA ALA A 282 12.70 -18.06 57.20
C ALA A 282 12.26 -17.18 58.41
N PRO A 283 11.48 -17.67 59.39
CA PRO A 283 10.02 -17.86 59.38
C PRO A 283 9.31 -17.19 60.59
N THR A 284 8.00 -16.91 60.53
CA THR A 284 7.12 -16.96 61.74
C THR A 284 5.61 -16.92 61.43
N THR A 285 4.94 -18.01 61.83
CA THR A 285 3.60 -18.18 62.48
C THR A 285 2.28 -17.57 61.93
N SER A 286 1.35 -18.50 61.61
CA SER A 286 -0.14 -18.54 61.74
C SER A 286 -0.90 -17.27 62.16
N THR A 287 -2.05 -16.94 61.56
CA THR A 287 -3.33 -17.69 61.71
C THR A 287 -4.36 -17.37 60.61
N THR A 288 -5.12 -18.40 60.28
CA THR A 288 -6.16 -18.66 59.27
C THR A 288 -7.42 -17.79 59.36
N TYR A 289 -8.06 -17.50 58.20
CA TYR A 289 -9.52 -17.64 58.03
C TYR A 289 -9.89 -18.08 56.60
N THR A 290 -10.89 -18.95 56.55
CA THR A 290 -11.31 -19.85 55.49
C THR A 290 -12.38 -19.23 54.60
N THR A 291 -12.31 -19.44 53.28
CA THR A 291 -13.53 -19.58 52.44
C THR A 291 -13.33 -20.67 51.40
N SER A 292 -14.07 -21.74 51.63
CA SER A 292 -14.26 -22.92 50.80
C SER A 292 -15.17 -22.59 49.59
N ASN A 293 -14.77 -22.95 48.37
CA ASN A 293 -15.34 -24.10 47.66
C ASN A 293 -14.89 -24.13 46.21
N ALA A 294 -14.32 -25.28 45.86
CA ALA A 294 -13.99 -25.70 44.51
C ALA A 294 -15.26 -25.94 43.70
N TYR A 295 -15.27 -25.48 42.44
CA TYR A 295 -16.07 -26.09 41.39
C TYR A 295 -15.12 -26.78 40.42
N THR A 296 -15.13 -28.11 40.50
CA THR A 296 -14.54 -29.03 39.53
C THR A 296 -15.22 -28.81 38.17
N ALA A 297 -14.45 -28.36 37.18
CA ALA A 297 -14.90 -28.34 35.79
C ALA A 297 -14.99 -29.78 35.27
N SER A 298 -16.21 -30.29 35.10
CA SER A 298 -16.48 -31.50 34.35
C SER A 298 -16.21 -31.23 32.86
N ASN A 299 -15.29 -32.00 32.28
CA ASN A 299 -15.11 -32.10 30.83
C ASN A 299 -16.36 -32.77 30.23
N GLU A 300 -17.32 -31.97 29.77
CA GLU A 300 -18.35 -32.44 28.84
C GLU A 300 -18.12 -31.80 27.46
N THR A 301 -17.65 -32.64 26.54
CA THR A 301 -17.55 -32.33 25.12
C THR A 301 -18.97 -32.35 24.53
N THR A 302 -19.67 -31.22 24.53
CA THR A 302 -20.98 -31.12 23.89
C THR A 302 -20.82 -31.00 22.38
N THR A 303 -21.00 -32.12 21.66
CA THR A 303 -21.17 -32.13 20.20
C THR A 303 -22.62 -31.76 19.86
N CYS A 304 -22.86 -30.48 19.54
CA CYS A 304 -24.12 -30.06 18.93
C CYS A 304 -24.02 -30.16 17.41
N THR A 305 -24.74 -31.11 16.81
CA THR A 305 -24.94 -31.22 15.36
C THR A 305 -25.99 -30.20 14.89
N ALA A 306 -25.56 -28.97 14.60
CA ALA A 306 -26.42 -27.99 13.95
C ALA A 306 -26.45 -28.24 12.43
N SER A 307 -27.57 -28.78 11.95
CA SER A 307 -27.92 -28.81 10.52
C SER A 307 -28.18 -27.38 10.02
N GLY A 308 -27.17 -26.73 9.45
CA GLY A 308 -27.29 -25.40 8.84
C GLY A 308 -26.07 -25.09 7.99
N GLY A 309 -26.22 -24.32 6.92
CA GLY A 309 -25.09 -23.86 6.09
C GLY A 309 -24.05 -23.06 6.92
N PRO A 310 -22.90 -22.67 6.32
CA PRO A 310 -21.83 -21.99 7.07
C PRO A 310 -22.36 -20.75 7.85
N ALA A 311 -21.76 -20.37 8.98
CA ALA A 311 -22.21 -19.18 9.72
C ALA A 311 -22.04 -17.90 8.87
N PRO A 312 -22.94 -16.89 8.96
CA PRO A 312 -22.80 -15.62 8.23
C PRO A 312 -21.50 -14.91 8.59
N LYS A 313 -20.87 -14.25 7.61
CA LYS A 313 -19.64 -13.48 7.81
C LYS A 313 -19.69 -12.09 7.17
N TYR A 314 -18.93 -11.18 7.75
CA TYR A 314 -18.61 -9.87 7.18
C TYR A 314 -17.10 -9.80 6.96
N GLU A 315 -16.68 -9.81 5.70
CA GLU A 315 -15.28 -9.72 5.29
C GLU A 315 -14.95 -8.26 4.94
N LEU A 316 -13.83 -7.75 5.43
CA LEU A 316 -13.36 -6.39 5.20
C LEU A 316 -11.89 -6.45 4.78
N ILE A 317 -11.49 -5.60 3.83
CA ILE A 317 -10.08 -5.30 3.59
C ILE A 317 -9.89 -3.78 3.70
N PHE A 318 -8.94 -3.40 4.55
CA PHE A 318 -8.52 -2.02 4.74
C PHE A 318 -7.22 -1.79 4.01
N ILE A 319 -7.10 -0.67 3.28
CA ILE A 319 -5.94 -0.34 2.46
C ILE A 319 -5.57 1.12 2.72
N ALA A 320 -4.31 1.38 3.07
CA ALA A 320 -3.77 2.73 3.19
C ALA A 320 -2.92 3.06 1.94
N LYS A 321 -3.58 3.52 0.86
CA LYS A 321 -2.93 3.66 -0.45
C LYS A 321 -2.22 5.01 -0.57
N GLY A 322 -0.89 5.00 -0.68
CA GLY A 322 -0.11 6.21 -0.94
C GLY A 322 -0.42 6.80 -2.31
N GLY A 323 -0.43 8.13 -2.41
CA GLY A 323 -0.73 8.86 -3.65
C GLY A 323 0.26 8.54 -4.76
N GLY A 324 1.54 8.33 -4.41
CA GLY A 324 2.58 7.97 -5.38
C GLY A 324 2.30 6.66 -6.14
N SER A 325 1.83 5.61 -5.45
CA SER A 325 1.45 4.34 -6.09
C SER A 325 0.04 4.35 -6.65
N ALA A 326 -0.87 5.17 -6.11
CA ALA A 326 -2.18 5.43 -6.73
C ALA A 326 -2.02 6.04 -8.14
N ASN A 327 -1.14 7.04 -8.29
CA ASN A 327 -0.84 7.70 -9.56
C ASN A 327 -0.14 6.79 -10.58
N LYS A 328 0.36 5.63 -10.16
CA LYS A 328 0.93 4.58 -11.03
C LYS A 328 -0.06 3.45 -11.28
N THR A 329 -1.34 3.81 -11.41
CA THR A 329 -2.42 2.94 -11.89
C THR A 329 -2.84 3.46 -13.26
N PHE A 330 -2.62 2.68 -14.30
CA PHE A 330 -2.86 3.07 -15.69
C PHE A 330 -3.93 2.21 -16.33
N LEU A 331 -4.70 2.81 -17.23
CA LEU A 331 -5.68 2.14 -18.08
C LEU A 331 -5.29 2.35 -19.53
N PHE A 332 -5.26 1.26 -20.29
CA PHE A 332 -5.00 1.25 -21.71
C PHE A 332 -6.16 0.59 -22.44
N GLN A 333 -6.79 1.32 -23.35
CA GLN A 333 -7.85 0.76 -24.19
C GLN A 333 -7.23 0.07 -25.40
N GLN A 334 -7.21 -1.26 -25.38
CA GLN A 334 -6.69 -2.08 -26.47
C GLN A 334 -7.82 -2.82 -27.19
N THR A 335 -7.46 -3.53 -28.26
CA THR A 335 -8.40 -4.36 -29.03
C THR A 335 -7.98 -5.83 -28.99
N LYS A 336 -8.76 -6.71 -29.62
CA LYS A 336 -8.39 -8.14 -29.75
C LYS A 336 -7.02 -8.35 -30.42
N SER A 337 -6.53 -7.41 -31.23
CA SER A 337 -5.23 -7.55 -31.91
C SER A 337 -4.03 -7.65 -30.96
N ILE A 338 -4.14 -7.13 -29.73
CA ILE A 338 -3.07 -7.20 -28.72
C ILE A 338 -2.95 -8.59 -28.10
N LEU A 339 -3.99 -9.42 -28.18
CA LEU A 339 -4.03 -10.75 -27.54
C LEU A 339 -3.33 -11.80 -28.41
N ASN A 340 -2.05 -11.55 -28.66
CA ASN A 340 -1.03 -12.43 -29.21
C ASN A 340 0.19 -12.34 -28.28
N GLU A 341 0.88 -13.45 -28.04
CA GLU A 341 1.85 -13.57 -26.94
C GLU A 341 2.96 -12.50 -27.00
N ASP A 342 3.64 -12.39 -28.15
CA ASP A 342 4.75 -11.44 -28.33
C ASP A 342 4.25 -9.99 -28.20
N LYS A 343 3.18 -9.65 -28.94
CA LYS A 343 2.61 -8.29 -28.93
C LYS A 343 2.16 -7.85 -27.54
N LEU A 344 1.55 -8.77 -26.78
CA LEU A 344 1.07 -8.47 -25.45
C LEU A 344 2.25 -8.20 -24.50
N TYR A 345 3.25 -9.08 -24.49
CA TYR A 345 4.36 -8.92 -23.55
C TYR A 345 5.27 -7.75 -23.89
N ASP A 346 5.51 -7.47 -25.18
CA ASP A 346 6.26 -6.28 -25.59
C ASP A 346 5.52 -5.01 -25.13
N PHE A 347 4.22 -4.93 -25.41
CA PHE A 347 3.39 -3.82 -24.94
C PHE A 347 3.41 -3.68 -23.41
N LEU A 348 3.19 -4.77 -22.68
CA LEU A 348 3.18 -4.74 -21.21
C LEU A 348 4.52 -4.28 -20.67
N LEU A 349 5.62 -4.78 -21.22
CA LEU A 349 6.96 -4.49 -20.73
C LEU A 349 7.36 -3.04 -20.98
N ASP A 350 6.98 -2.48 -22.13
CA ASP A 350 7.15 -1.04 -22.39
C ASP A 350 6.34 -0.19 -21.41
N LYS A 351 5.09 -0.58 -21.11
CA LYS A 351 4.26 0.12 -20.11
C LYS A 351 4.73 -0.07 -18.68
N ILE A 352 5.37 -1.20 -18.36
CA ILE A 352 5.99 -1.44 -17.05
C ILE A 352 7.22 -0.55 -16.86
N LYS A 353 8.05 -0.36 -17.90
CA LYS A 353 9.19 0.59 -17.85
C LYS A 353 8.72 2.02 -17.55
N GLU A 354 7.61 2.46 -18.16
CA GLU A 354 7.00 3.79 -17.96
C GLU A 354 6.54 4.06 -16.51
N ILE A 355 6.32 3.02 -15.69
CA ILE A 355 6.06 3.19 -14.25
C ILE A 355 7.22 3.94 -13.59
N GLY A 356 8.45 3.58 -13.97
CA GLY A 356 9.71 4.10 -13.44
C GLY A 356 9.88 3.87 -11.95
N THR A 357 10.79 4.61 -11.32
CA THR A 357 11.11 4.49 -9.88
C THR A 357 10.27 5.43 -9.02
N SER A 358 9.35 6.15 -9.65
CA SER A 358 8.50 7.19 -9.08
C SER A 358 7.44 6.71 -8.08
N ALA A 359 7.29 5.42 -7.82
CA ALA A 359 6.40 4.87 -6.78
C ALA A 359 7.14 4.02 -5.74
N CYS A 360 8.46 4.15 -5.61
CA CYS A 360 9.26 3.44 -4.60
C CYS A 360 9.22 1.91 -4.80
N PRO A 361 9.91 1.37 -5.84
CA PRO A 361 10.16 -0.07 -5.96
C PRO A 361 11.06 -0.57 -4.81
N PRO A 362 11.08 -1.90 -4.55
CA PRO A 362 10.53 -2.96 -5.41
C PRO A 362 9.00 -3.06 -5.36
N TYR A 363 8.36 -3.31 -6.51
CA TYR A 363 6.91 -3.31 -6.64
C TYR A 363 6.27 -4.69 -6.48
N HIS A 364 5.06 -4.72 -5.90
CA HIS A 364 4.09 -5.78 -6.19
C HIS A 364 3.29 -5.35 -7.42
N LEU A 365 3.64 -5.88 -8.59
CA LEU A 365 3.05 -5.48 -9.87
C LEU A 365 1.75 -6.23 -10.12
N ALA A 366 0.73 -5.52 -10.59
CA ALA A 366 -0.53 -6.10 -11.03
C ALA A 366 -0.83 -5.72 -12.47
N VAL A 367 -1.20 -6.71 -13.27
CA VAL A 367 -1.68 -6.56 -14.64
C VAL A 367 -3.06 -7.20 -14.76
N VAL A 368 -4.02 -6.48 -15.31
CA VAL A 368 -5.38 -6.99 -15.53
C VAL A 368 -5.78 -6.83 -16.98
N ILE A 369 -6.13 -7.93 -17.64
CA ILE A 369 -6.45 -7.97 -19.07
C ILE A 369 -7.93 -8.34 -19.27
N GLY A 370 -8.69 -7.45 -19.88
CA GLY A 370 -10.14 -7.55 -20.01
C GLY A 370 -10.88 -6.85 -18.87
N GLY A 371 -12.18 -7.01 -18.80
CA GLY A 371 -13.06 -6.30 -17.90
C GLY A 371 -14.37 -5.96 -18.61
N LEU A 372 -15.47 -5.96 -17.85
CA LEU A 372 -16.77 -5.54 -18.38
C LEU A 372 -16.84 -4.01 -18.56
N SER A 373 -15.97 -3.29 -17.86
CA SER A 373 -15.80 -1.85 -17.97
C SER A 373 -14.39 -1.43 -17.52
N ALA A 374 -14.06 -0.14 -17.72
CA ALA A 374 -12.79 0.45 -17.33
C ALA A 374 -12.61 0.44 -15.80
N GLU A 375 -13.63 0.86 -15.07
CA GLU A 375 -13.67 0.92 -13.62
C GLU A 375 -13.60 -0.46 -12.97
N MET A 376 -14.25 -1.49 -13.55
CA MET A 376 -14.08 -2.87 -13.10
C MET A 376 -12.64 -3.35 -13.29
N ASN A 377 -12.02 -3.06 -14.44
CA ASN A 377 -10.62 -3.42 -14.70
C ASN A 377 -9.68 -2.79 -13.67
N LEU A 378 -9.74 -1.47 -13.49
CA LEU A 378 -8.86 -0.76 -12.55
C LEU A 378 -9.10 -1.16 -11.09
N LYS A 379 -10.34 -1.48 -10.73
CA LYS A 379 -10.64 -2.06 -9.43
C LYS A 379 -9.94 -3.41 -9.23
N MET A 380 -9.95 -4.28 -10.24
CA MET A 380 -9.24 -5.55 -10.17
C MET A 380 -7.72 -5.34 -10.13
N VAL A 381 -7.18 -4.32 -10.80
CA VAL A 381 -5.77 -3.95 -10.66
C VAL A 381 -5.45 -3.61 -9.21
N LYS A 382 -6.31 -2.82 -8.56
CA LYS A 382 -6.14 -2.49 -7.13
C LYS A 382 -6.09 -3.75 -6.27
N LEU A 383 -7.10 -4.62 -6.39
CA LEU A 383 -7.23 -5.84 -5.58
C LEU A 383 -6.10 -6.84 -5.86
N ALA A 384 -5.72 -7.03 -7.13
CA ALA A 384 -4.57 -7.85 -7.52
C ALA A 384 -3.27 -7.29 -6.95
N SER A 385 -3.08 -5.97 -7.01
CA SER A 385 -1.89 -5.32 -6.44
C SER A 385 -1.84 -5.49 -4.94
N CYS A 386 -2.97 -5.70 -4.24
CA CYS A 386 -3.09 -5.98 -2.81
C CYS A 386 -3.06 -7.48 -2.47
N ARG A 387 -2.81 -8.36 -3.46
CA ARG A 387 -2.81 -9.83 -3.29
C ARG A 387 -4.13 -10.40 -2.75
N TYR A 388 -5.22 -9.63 -2.88
CA TYR A 388 -6.57 -10.07 -2.51
C TYR A 388 -7.08 -11.18 -3.44
N LEU A 389 -6.53 -11.27 -4.65
CA LEU A 389 -6.95 -12.20 -5.70
C LEU A 389 -6.05 -13.44 -5.82
N ASP A 390 -5.20 -13.71 -4.82
CA ASP A 390 -4.15 -14.73 -4.91
C ASP A 390 -4.72 -16.16 -5.02
N SER A 391 -5.88 -16.43 -4.42
CA SER A 391 -6.58 -17.71 -4.45
C SER A 391 -7.58 -17.85 -5.59
N LEU A 392 -7.61 -16.93 -6.56
CA LEU A 392 -8.40 -17.13 -7.79
C LEU A 392 -7.97 -18.40 -8.51
N LYS A 393 -8.91 -19.09 -9.16
CA LYS A 393 -8.63 -20.21 -10.05
C LYS A 393 -7.54 -19.83 -11.07
N LYS A 394 -6.69 -20.80 -11.41
CA LYS A 394 -5.55 -20.58 -12.34
C LYS A 394 -5.86 -20.84 -13.81
N GLN A 395 -7.09 -21.24 -14.14
CA GLN A 395 -7.50 -21.55 -15.50
C GLN A 395 -8.86 -20.94 -15.80
N GLY A 396 -9.01 -20.44 -17.03
CA GLY A 396 -10.28 -19.94 -17.54
C GLY A 396 -11.25 -21.06 -17.93
N GLY A 397 -12.47 -20.69 -18.29
CA GLY A 397 -13.51 -21.60 -18.76
C GLY A 397 -14.48 -20.93 -19.74
N GLY A 398 -15.45 -21.70 -20.24
CA GLY A 398 -16.42 -21.23 -21.25
C GLY A 398 -17.45 -20.21 -20.77
N TYR A 399 -17.53 -19.95 -19.46
CA TYR A 399 -18.59 -19.14 -18.83
C TYR A 399 -18.11 -17.78 -18.31
N GLY A 400 -17.00 -17.27 -18.84
CA GLY A 400 -16.55 -15.89 -18.57
C GLY A 400 -16.09 -15.62 -17.14
N LYS A 401 -15.56 -16.62 -16.43
CA LYS A 401 -14.96 -16.45 -15.10
C LYS A 401 -13.55 -15.87 -15.20
N ALA A 402 -13.18 -15.07 -14.19
CA ALA A 402 -11.82 -14.56 -14.03
C ALA A 402 -10.86 -15.69 -13.65
N PHE A 403 -9.59 -15.55 -14.04
CA PHE A 403 -8.53 -16.44 -13.55
C PHE A 403 -7.21 -15.68 -13.37
N ARG A 404 -6.34 -16.21 -12.50
CA ARG A 404 -4.97 -15.74 -12.29
C ARG A 404 -4.00 -16.53 -13.17
N ASP A 405 -3.30 -15.86 -14.08
CA ASP A 405 -2.41 -16.47 -15.07
C ASP A 405 -0.96 -16.55 -14.57
N ILE A 406 -0.58 -17.72 -14.04
CA ILE A 406 0.76 -17.95 -13.46
C ILE A 406 1.86 -17.93 -14.54
N LYS A 407 1.56 -18.36 -15.78
CA LYS A 407 2.54 -18.35 -16.87
C LYS A 407 2.92 -16.91 -17.19
N SER A 408 1.93 -16.03 -17.36
CA SER A 408 2.18 -14.61 -17.61
C SER A 408 2.89 -13.91 -16.45
N GLU A 409 2.57 -14.26 -15.19
CA GLU A 409 3.27 -13.72 -14.01
C GLU A 409 4.78 -13.98 -14.08
N GLN A 410 5.18 -15.23 -14.35
CA GLN A 410 6.58 -15.61 -14.42
C GLN A 410 7.32 -14.90 -15.56
N ILE A 411 6.72 -14.87 -16.75
CA ILE A 411 7.31 -14.21 -17.94
C ILE A 411 7.53 -12.72 -17.67
N ILE A 412 6.53 -12.04 -17.10
CA ILE A 412 6.63 -10.61 -16.81
C ILE A 412 7.65 -10.35 -15.70
N LEU A 413 7.70 -11.19 -14.67
CA LEU A 413 8.66 -11.05 -13.57
C LEU A 413 10.11 -11.12 -14.08
N GLU A 414 10.44 -12.17 -14.84
CA GLU A 414 11.77 -12.38 -15.41
C GLU A 414 12.18 -11.21 -16.31
N LYS A 415 11.29 -10.81 -17.23
CA LYS A 415 11.51 -9.68 -18.13
C LYS A 415 11.69 -8.35 -17.37
N ALA A 416 10.89 -8.11 -16.33
CA ALA A 416 10.97 -6.90 -15.54
C ALA A 416 12.23 -6.85 -14.66
N GLN A 417 12.70 -7.99 -14.16
CA GLN A 417 13.99 -8.10 -13.45
C GLN A 417 15.19 -7.89 -14.39
N GLY A 418 15.06 -8.25 -15.66
CA GLY A 418 16.05 -7.98 -16.71
C GLY A 418 16.14 -6.52 -17.19
N LEU A 419 15.28 -5.60 -16.71
CA LEU A 419 15.28 -4.21 -17.15
C LEU A 419 16.46 -3.39 -16.63
N GLY A 420 17.15 -3.84 -15.59
CA GLY A 420 18.27 -3.12 -14.97
C GLY A 420 17.88 -1.92 -14.10
N ILE A 421 16.59 -1.54 -14.04
CA ILE A 421 16.10 -0.39 -13.25
C ILE A 421 16.29 -0.61 -11.73
N GLY A 422 16.15 -1.86 -11.28
CA GLY A 422 16.34 -2.29 -9.89
C GLY A 422 15.44 -1.64 -8.86
N ALA A 423 15.78 -1.87 -7.59
CA ALA A 423 15.18 -1.22 -6.44
C ALA A 423 15.69 0.22 -6.38
N GLN A 424 15.04 1.09 -7.16
CA GLN A 424 15.24 2.53 -7.23
C GLN A 424 16.52 2.99 -7.92
N PHE A 425 17.68 2.38 -7.67
CA PHE A 425 18.97 2.89 -8.13
C PHE A 425 19.79 1.83 -8.91
N GLY A 426 19.15 1.14 -9.85
CA GLY A 426 19.80 0.18 -10.74
C GLY A 426 19.98 -1.20 -10.10
N GLY A 427 19.67 -2.25 -10.86
CA GLY A 427 19.75 -3.63 -10.41
C GLY A 427 18.61 -4.51 -10.91
N LYS A 428 18.40 -5.63 -10.20
CA LYS A 428 17.44 -6.69 -10.55
C LYS A 428 16.06 -6.42 -9.98
N TYR A 429 15.98 -5.84 -8.77
CA TYR A 429 14.75 -5.84 -7.98
C TYR A 429 13.81 -4.66 -8.26
N PHE A 430 13.44 -4.46 -9.52
CA PHE A 430 12.39 -3.51 -9.89
C PHE A 430 11.00 -3.95 -9.39
N VAL A 431 10.77 -5.26 -9.38
CA VAL A 431 9.54 -5.91 -8.91
C VAL A 431 9.88 -7.04 -7.95
N HIS A 432 9.14 -7.13 -6.84
CA HIS A 432 9.13 -8.27 -5.94
C HIS A 432 8.45 -9.49 -6.58
N ASP A 433 7.24 -9.26 -7.11
CA ASP A 433 6.40 -10.26 -7.74
C ASP A 433 5.37 -9.61 -8.67
N VAL A 434 4.66 -10.46 -9.42
CA VAL A 434 3.64 -10.05 -10.39
C VAL A 434 2.33 -10.80 -10.11
N ARG A 435 1.20 -10.15 -10.35
CA ARG A 435 -0.13 -10.74 -10.43
C ARG A 435 -0.76 -10.44 -11.79
N VAL A 436 -1.16 -11.46 -12.53
CA VAL A 436 -1.83 -11.29 -13.84
C VAL A 436 -3.24 -11.86 -13.75
N ILE A 437 -4.25 -10.99 -13.86
CA ILE A 437 -5.66 -11.40 -13.83
C ILE A 437 -6.28 -11.24 -15.21
N ARG A 438 -6.84 -12.33 -15.74
CA ARG A 438 -7.57 -12.32 -17.00
C ARG A 438 -9.07 -12.31 -16.71
N LEU A 439 -9.77 -11.29 -17.22
CA LEU A 439 -11.20 -11.08 -17.04
C LEU A 439 -12.00 -11.35 -18.34
N PRO A 440 -13.31 -11.67 -18.28
CA PRO A 440 -14.17 -11.57 -19.46
C PRO A 440 -14.17 -10.14 -20.03
N ARG A 441 -14.50 -9.99 -21.31
CA ARG A 441 -14.54 -8.68 -21.98
C ARG A 441 -15.61 -8.67 -23.06
N HIS A 442 -16.19 -7.50 -23.33
CA HIS A 442 -16.98 -7.30 -24.54
C HIS A 442 -16.13 -7.57 -25.79
N SER A 443 -16.72 -8.12 -26.86
CA SER A 443 -15.96 -8.54 -28.05
C SER A 443 -15.16 -7.41 -28.68
N ALA A 444 -15.74 -6.21 -28.71
CA ALA A 444 -15.16 -4.97 -29.24
C ALA A 444 -14.20 -4.24 -28.29
N SER A 445 -13.97 -4.74 -27.07
CA SER A 445 -13.19 -4.05 -26.04
C SER A 445 -12.11 -4.94 -25.47
N CYS A 446 -10.95 -4.37 -25.13
CA CYS A 446 -9.90 -5.05 -24.37
C CYS A 446 -9.20 -4.05 -23.44
N PRO A 447 -9.84 -3.62 -22.34
CA PRO A 447 -9.17 -2.78 -21.35
C PRO A 447 -8.01 -3.57 -20.73
N ILE A 448 -6.84 -2.93 -20.62
CA ILE A 448 -5.68 -3.45 -19.91
C ILE A 448 -5.31 -2.45 -18.83
N GLY A 449 -5.23 -2.93 -17.59
CA GLY A 449 -4.84 -2.13 -16.45
C GLY A 449 -3.51 -2.59 -15.89
N ILE A 450 -2.68 -1.64 -15.48
CA ILE A 450 -1.40 -1.90 -14.81
C ILE A 450 -1.35 -1.06 -13.54
N GLY A 451 -0.90 -1.65 -12.44
CA GLY A 451 -0.74 -0.93 -11.18
C GLY A 451 0.23 -1.61 -10.25
N VAL A 452 0.62 -0.91 -9.17
CA VAL A 452 1.63 -1.41 -8.23
C VAL A 452 1.20 -1.21 -6.78
N SER A 453 1.63 -2.11 -5.90
CA SER A 453 1.90 -1.76 -4.49
C SER A 453 3.36 -1.34 -4.35
N CYS A 454 3.59 -0.28 -3.58
CA CYS A 454 4.92 0.28 -3.33
C CYS A 454 5.57 -0.33 -2.08
N SER A 455 6.77 0.12 -1.71
CA SER A 455 7.42 -0.27 -0.45
C SER A 455 6.58 0.03 0.81
N ALA A 456 5.65 0.99 0.74
CA ALA A 456 4.63 1.16 1.77
C ALA A 456 3.45 0.21 1.48
N ASP A 457 3.70 -1.08 1.64
CA ASP A 457 2.77 -2.15 1.32
C ASP A 457 1.74 -2.38 2.43
N ARG A 458 0.61 -1.67 2.35
CA ARG A 458 -0.30 -1.47 3.50
C ARG A 458 -1.72 -1.89 3.18
N GLN A 459 -2.02 -3.14 3.48
CA GLN A 459 -3.37 -3.70 3.47
C GLN A 459 -3.52 -4.73 4.59
N ILE A 460 -4.74 -4.90 5.08
CA ILE A 460 -5.05 -5.89 6.11
C ILE A 460 -6.47 -6.42 5.93
N LYS A 461 -6.63 -7.74 5.98
CA LYS A 461 -7.93 -8.41 5.95
C LYS A 461 -8.51 -8.52 7.35
N CYS A 462 -9.82 -8.40 7.48
CA CYS A 462 -10.57 -8.63 8.71
C CYS A 462 -11.83 -9.43 8.41
N VAL A 463 -12.24 -10.26 9.37
CA VAL A 463 -13.45 -11.07 9.27
C VAL A 463 -14.23 -10.96 10.57
N ILE A 464 -15.53 -10.72 10.47
CA ILE A 464 -16.47 -10.78 11.60
C ILE A 464 -17.40 -11.96 11.35
N ASN A 465 -17.51 -12.87 12.33
CA ASN A 465 -18.38 -14.04 12.26
C ASN A 465 -18.88 -14.42 13.67
N ARG A 466 -19.58 -15.54 13.82
CA ARG A 466 -20.12 -16.00 15.11
C ARG A 466 -19.04 -16.19 16.19
N GLN A 467 -17.79 -16.46 15.81
CA GLN A 467 -16.67 -16.65 16.73
C GLN A 467 -16.07 -15.31 17.21
N GLY A 468 -16.39 -14.19 16.56
CA GLY A 468 -15.96 -12.86 16.96
C GLY A 468 -15.41 -12.02 15.81
N VAL A 469 -14.46 -11.16 16.16
CA VAL A 469 -13.78 -10.23 15.25
C VAL A 469 -12.33 -10.68 15.06
N PHE A 470 -11.91 -10.85 13.82
CA PHE A 470 -10.60 -11.35 13.43
C PHE A 470 -9.92 -10.35 12.51
N MET A 471 -8.60 -10.22 12.65
CA MET A 471 -7.76 -9.34 11.85
C MET A 471 -6.49 -10.06 11.46
N GLU A 472 -6.04 -9.89 10.22
CA GLU A 472 -4.80 -10.49 9.71
C GLU A 472 -3.60 -10.11 10.61
N ALA A 473 -2.74 -11.09 10.89
CA ALA A 473 -1.56 -10.91 11.72
C ALA A 473 -0.36 -10.43 10.89
N LEU A 474 -0.02 -9.14 11.03
CA LEU A 474 1.18 -8.55 10.42
C LEU A 474 2.45 -8.89 11.23
N GLU A 475 3.61 -8.46 10.72
CA GLU A 475 4.88 -8.66 11.40
C GLU A 475 5.17 -7.55 12.43
N HIS A 476 5.38 -7.95 13.69
CA HIS A 476 5.69 -7.03 14.79
C HIS A 476 7.18 -7.02 15.15
N GLU A 477 7.96 -8.01 14.70
CA GLU A 477 9.40 -8.11 14.93
C GLU A 477 10.19 -8.10 13.60
N PRO A 478 10.14 -7.01 12.82
CA PRO A 478 10.78 -6.94 11.51
C PRO A 478 12.32 -7.05 11.57
N ILE A 479 12.92 -6.90 12.77
CA ILE A 479 14.37 -7.01 12.96
C ILE A 479 14.93 -8.36 12.53
N LYS A 480 14.15 -9.45 12.65
CA LYS A 480 14.57 -10.80 12.23
C LYS A 480 14.80 -10.96 10.72
N TYR A 481 14.41 -9.97 9.92
CA TYR A 481 14.62 -9.93 8.48
C TYR A 481 15.92 -9.23 8.07
N LEU A 482 16.60 -8.57 9.02
CA LEU A 482 17.97 -8.06 8.81
C LEU A 482 18.98 -9.21 8.92
N PRO A 483 20.12 -9.13 8.20
CA PRO A 483 21.18 -10.11 8.36
C PRO A 483 21.79 -10.01 9.76
N GLU A 484 22.21 -11.16 10.31
CA GLU A 484 22.98 -11.19 11.55
C GLU A 484 24.33 -10.50 11.34
N ILE A 485 24.67 -9.55 12.22
CA ILE A 485 25.99 -8.92 12.23
C ILE A 485 26.93 -9.88 12.95
N THR A 486 27.90 -10.44 12.24
CA THR A 486 28.91 -11.32 12.83
C THR A 486 30.14 -10.54 13.29
N TYR A 487 30.93 -11.13 14.19
CA TYR A 487 32.21 -10.54 14.63
C TYR A 487 33.20 -10.31 13.46
N LYS A 488 33.06 -11.07 12.36
CA LYS A 488 33.85 -10.86 11.13
C LYS A 488 33.48 -9.56 10.40
N ASP A 489 32.21 -9.15 10.46
CA ASP A 489 31.72 -7.91 9.84
C ASP A 489 32.23 -6.68 10.59
N LEU A 490 32.32 -6.75 11.93
CA LEU A 490 32.85 -5.68 12.78
C LEU A 490 34.35 -5.41 12.55
N LYS A 491 35.14 -6.45 12.24
CA LYS A 491 36.58 -6.29 11.92
C LYS A 491 36.83 -5.63 10.57
N ARG A 492 35.88 -5.69 9.63
CA ARG A 492 35.99 -5.02 8.32
C ARG A 492 35.74 -3.51 8.40
N VAL A 493 34.96 -3.07 9.40
CA VAL A 493 34.60 -1.64 9.60
C VAL A 493 35.61 -0.91 10.51
N GLY A 494 36.42 -1.63 11.30
CA GLY A 494 37.36 -1.06 12.28
C GLY A 494 38.60 -0.34 11.74
N GLY A 495 38.63 0.04 10.47
CA GLY A 495 39.75 0.71 9.81
C GLY A 495 39.72 2.25 9.89
N MET A 496 39.23 2.86 10.97
CA MET A 496 39.35 4.32 11.19
C MET A 496 39.76 4.61 12.65
N ALA A 497 41.08 4.80 12.80
CA ALA A 497 41.84 5.58 13.79
C ALA A 497 41.51 5.44 15.30
N ALA A 498 42.26 4.56 15.98
CA ALA A 498 42.70 4.83 17.35
C ALA A 498 43.96 5.71 17.31
N HIS A 499 43.81 7.00 17.59
CA HIS A 499 44.95 7.88 17.91
C HIS A 499 45.33 7.69 19.37
N THR A 500 46.32 6.85 19.64
CA THR A 500 47.17 6.91 20.85
C THR A 500 48.56 6.39 20.48
N GLY A 501 49.58 7.23 20.69
CA GLY A 501 50.94 7.01 20.19
C GLY A 501 51.78 5.98 20.95
N GLY A 502 52.97 5.70 20.39
CA GLY A 502 54.08 5.06 21.11
C GLY A 502 54.76 3.89 20.36
N MET A 503 55.86 4.21 19.68
CA MET A 503 57.07 3.42 19.36
C MET A 503 57.04 1.87 19.39
N ALA A 504 57.40 1.23 18.26
CA ALA A 504 58.72 0.61 18.02
C ALA A 504 58.68 -0.29 16.75
N ALA A 505 59.77 -0.25 15.97
CA ALA A 505 59.98 -0.95 14.71
C ALA A 505 60.33 -2.45 14.87
N LEU A 506 60.11 -3.27 13.83
CA LEU A 506 61.05 -4.26 13.26
C LEU A 506 60.53 -4.77 11.88
N PRO A 507 61.40 -5.28 10.96
CA PRO A 507 61.17 -5.24 9.50
C PRO A 507 60.92 -6.62 8.83
N GLY A 508 60.41 -6.56 7.58
CA GLY A 508 60.74 -7.52 6.51
C GLY A 508 59.64 -8.50 6.11
N GLY A 509 59.22 -8.43 4.84
CA GLY A 509 58.41 -9.46 4.18
C GLY A 509 57.64 -8.96 2.96
N ASP A 510 58.31 -8.88 1.81
CA ASP A 510 57.68 -8.78 0.49
C ASP A 510 56.77 -9.99 0.25
N GLN A 511 55.48 -9.78 -0.07
CA GLN A 511 54.72 -10.58 -1.04
C GLN A 511 53.52 -9.78 -1.60
N GLN A 512 53.65 -9.45 -2.89
CA GLN A 512 52.65 -9.51 -3.96
C GLN A 512 51.21 -9.04 -3.67
N GLY A 513 50.84 -7.95 -4.35
CA GLY A 513 49.51 -7.35 -4.29
C GLY A 513 48.41 -8.27 -4.82
N GLU A 514 47.53 -8.66 -3.91
CA GLU A 514 46.14 -9.00 -4.22
C GLU A 514 45.27 -7.75 -3.97
N ASN A 515 44.60 -7.28 -5.02
CA ASN A 515 43.51 -6.32 -4.93
C ASN A 515 42.34 -6.98 -4.18
N GLN A 516 42.36 -6.93 -2.85
CA GLN A 516 41.18 -7.23 -2.03
C GLN A 516 40.34 -5.97 -1.90
N SER A 517 39.35 -5.83 -2.78
CA SER A 517 38.25 -4.88 -2.60
C SER A 517 37.53 -5.22 -1.29
N GLY A 518 37.73 -4.37 -0.27
CA GLY A 518 37.10 -4.50 1.04
C GLY A 518 35.58 -4.35 0.93
N GLU A 519 34.84 -5.44 1.15
CA GLU A 519 33.39 -5.40 1.27
C GLU A 519 32.99 -4.90 2.66
N GLY A 520 32.84 -3.58 2.80
CA GLY A 520 32.07 -2.94 3.88
C GLY A 520 30.56 -3.21 3.74
N LEU A 521 29.76 -2.84 4.74
CA LEU A 521 28.30 -3.01 4.67
C LEU A 521 27.73 -2.21 3.48
N PRO A 522 26.70 -2.71 2.77
CA PRO A 522 26.08 -1.97 1.67
C PRO A 522 25.61 -0.59 2.15
N GLY A 523 26.19 0.48 1.59
CA GLY A 523 25.84 1.88 1.91
C GLY A 523 26.82 2.64 2.81
N GLU A 524 27.96 2.06 3.19
CA GLU A 524 29.05 2.78 3.86
C GLU A 524 29.97 3.46 2.82
N GLY A 525 30.31 4.73 3.03
CA GLY A 525 31.27 5.48 2.18
C GLY A 525 30.70 6.53 1.22
N GLY A 526 29.52 7.10 1.49
CA GLY A 526 29.00 8.23 0.71
C GLY A 526 29.84 9.51 0.85
N VAL A 527 29.86 10.34 -0.19
CA VAL A 527 30.62 11.60 -0.20
C VAL A 527 29.91 12.63 0.71
N PRO A 528 30.58 13.15 1.75
CA PRO A 528 29.97 14.16 2.62
C PRO A 528 29.84 15.51 1.89
N ILE A 529 28.64 16.09 1.88
CA ILE A 529 28.36 17.40 1.28
C ILE A 529 27.84 18.36 2.34
N ASN A 530 28.56 19.45 2.57
CA ASN A 530 28.12 20.52 3.47
C ASN A 530 27.22 21.52 2.74
N LEU A 531 25.94 21.54 3.11
CA LEU A 531 24.92 22.43 2.55
C LEU A 531 24.91 23.83 3.17
N ASN A 532 25.66 24.06 4.25
CA ASN A 532 25.77 25.37 4.91
C ASN A 532 26.85 26.26 4.26
N GLN A 533 26.95 26.21 2.94
CA GLN A 533 27.87 26.99 2.11
C GLN A 533 27.08 27.80 1.07
N PRO A 534 27.67 28.83 0.45
CA PRO A 534 27.04 29.49 -0.69
C PRO A 534 26.68 28.48 -1.80
N MET A 535 25.52 28.65 -2.45
CA MET A 535 25.01 27.72 -3.47
C MET A 535 26.04 27.41 -4.56
N GLY A 536 26.81 28.41 -5.02
CA GLY A 536 27.86 28.20 -6.02
C GLY A 536 28.99 27.26 -5.57
N SER A 537 29.33 27.26 -4.27
CA SER A 537 30.31 26.31 -3.70
C SER A 537 29.77 24.88 -3.67
N ILE A 538 28.49 24.72 -3.32
CA ILE A 538 27.82 23.42 -3.33
C ILE A 538 27.77 22.85 -4.75
N LEU A 539 27.34 23.66 -5.73
CA LEU A 539 27.30 23.28 -7.14
C LEU A 539 28.66 22.86 -7.69
N LYS A 540 29.72 23.63 -7.35
CA LYS A 540 31.10 23.29 -7.74
C LYS A 540 31.51 21.93 -7.18
N CYS A 541 31.25 21.67 -5.90
CA CYS A 541 31.54 20.39 -5.27
C CYS A 541 30.76 19.24 -5.93
N LEU A 542 29.47 19.41 -6.21
CA LEU A 542 28.66 18.39 -6.89
C LEU A 542 29.17 18.10 -8.31
N SER A 543 29.67 19.11 -9.03
CA SER A 543 30.16 18.97 -10.41
C SER A 543 31.41 18.09 -10.54
N GLU A 544 32.15 17.86 -9.44
CA GLU A 544 33.32 16.97 -9.37
C GLU A 544 32.95 15.48 -9.39
N HIS A 545 31.66 15.15 -9.24
CA HIS A 545 31.18 13.78 -9.12
C HIS A 545 30.24 13.39 -10.26
N PRO A 546 30.32 12.14 -10.76
CA PRO A 546 29.39 11.66 -11.79
C PRO A 546 28.02 11.32 -11.21
N VAL A 547 27.03 11.16 -12.10
CA VAL A 547 25.75 10.51 -11.76
C VAL A 547 26.00 9.13 -11.15
N SER A 548 25.06 8.64 -10.33
CA SER A 548 25.14 7.46 -9.45
C SER A 548 25.99 7.59 -8.18
N THR A 549 26.69 8.70 -7.97
CA THR A 549 27.45 8.93 -6.73
C THR A 549 26.53 9.04 -5.52
N LEU A 550 26.79 8.25 -4.46
CA LEU A 550 26.12 8.36 -3.16
C LEU A 550 26.71 9.54 -2.37
N LEU A 551 25.83 10.40 -1.87
CA LEU A 551 26.11 11.59 -1.09
C LEU A 551 25.52 11.46 0.32
N LEU A 552 26.17 12.11 1.29
CA LEU A 552 25.68 12.31 2.65
C LEU A 552 25.56 13.82 2.90
N LEU A 553 24.34 14.34 2.85
CA LEU A 553 24.08 15.77 2.92
C LEU A 553 23.92 16.24 4.37
N THR A 554 24.65 17.28 4.77
CA THR A 554 24.57 17.89 6.09
C THR A 554 24.40 19.41 5.98
N GLY A 555 23.33 19.95 6.57
CA GLY A 555 23.02 21.38 6.60
C GLY A 555 21.53 21.67 6.34
N LYS A 556 21.23 22.86 5.80
CA LYS A 556 19.87 23.34 5.62
C LYS A 556 19.24 22.93 4.28
N LEU A 557 17.97 22.52 4.33
CA LEU A 557 17.14 22.27 3.15
C LEU A 557 15.82 23.04 3.28
N ILE A 558 15.33 23.55 2.15
CA ILE A 558 13.97 24.06 2.05
C ILE A 558 13.07 22.95 1.56
N VAL A 559 11.97 22.71 2.26
CA VAL A 559 10.96 21.73 1.85
C VAL A 559 9.82 22.46 1.18
N ALA A 560 9.52 22.07 -0.05
CA ALA A 560 8.36 22.57 -0.80
C ALA A 560 7.89 21.51 -1.79
N ARG A 561 6.60 21.49 -2.11
CA ARG A 561 6.03 20.55 -3.09
C ARG A 561 4.88 21.19 -3.87
N ASP A 562 4.16 20.39 -4.63
CA ASP A 562 3.01 20.70 -5.49
C ASP A 562 2.42 22.13 -5.33
N THR A 563 1.65 22.40 -4.27
CA THR A 563 0.97 23.70 -4.09
C THR A 563 1.94 24.85 -3.82
N ALA A 564 2.98 24.64 -2.99
CA ALA A 564 3.99 25.65 -2.71
C ALA A 564 4.78 26.03 -3.98
N HIS A 565 5.13 25.07 -4.83
CA HIS A 565 5.81 25.34 -6.11
C HIS A 565 4.92 26.16 -7.04
N LYS A 566 3.64 25.78 -7.17
CA LYS A 566 2.67 26.53 -7.95
C LYS A 566 2.59 27.98 -7.49
N ARG A 567 2.50 28.23 -6.17
CA ARG A 567 2.44 29.58 -5.61
C ARG A 567 3.71 30.38 -5.80
N ILE A 568 4.89 29.76 -5.61
CA ILE A 568 6.16 30.45 -5.89
C ILE A 568 6.23 30.93 -7.34
N VAL A 569 5.76 30.14 -8.30
CA VAL A 569 5.75 30.54 -9.70
C VAL A 569 4.64 31.55 -10.00
N ASP A 570 3.40 31.25 -9.62
CA ASP A 570 2.24 32.07 -9.98
C ASP A 570 2.21 33.41 -9.23
N ASP A 571 2.40 33.38 -7.91
CA ASP A 571 2.27 34.58 -7.07
C ASP A 571 3.50 35.50 -7.24
N PHE A 572 4.69 34.93 -7.50
CA PHE A 572 5.93 35.70 -7.60
C PHE A 572 6.40 35.87 -9.05
N VAL A 573 6.82 34.78 -9.71
CA VAL A 573 7.48 34.86 -11.02
C VAL A 573 6.57 35.47 -12.08
N LEU A 574 5.32 35.01 -12.19
CA LEU A 574 4.39 35.50 -13.22
C LEU A 574 3.95 36.96 -12.98
N ASN A 575 3.99 37.42 -11.74
CA ASN A 575 3.64 38.81 -11.38
C ASN A 575 4.86 39.75 -11.33
N GLY A 576 6.05 39.27 -11.73
CA GLY A 576 7.28 40.07 -11.71
C GLY A 576 7.79 40.40 -10.30
N ILE A 577 7.34 39.68 -9.27
CA ILE A 577 7.82 39.82 -7.90
C ILE A 577 9.05 38.91 -7.71
N PRO A 578 10.13 39.38 -7.06
CA PRO A 578 11.30 38.54 -6.79
C PRO A 578 10.95 37.27 -6.01
N ILE A 579 11.47 36.12 -6.45
CA ILE A 579 11.35 34.85 -5.73
C ILE A 579 11.90 35.02 -4.30
N PRO A 580 11.23 34.48 -3.27
CA PRO A 580 11.72 34.54 -1.89
C PRO A 580 13.15 34.01 -1.74
N GLU A 581 13.97 34.73 -0.97
CA GLU A 581 15.41 34.47 -0.86
C GLU A 581 15.72 33.05 -0.36
N TYR A 582 14.89 32.50 0.53
CA TYR A 582 15.05 31.13 1.02
C TYR A 582 15.04 30.09 -0.10
N PHE A 583 14.28 30.34 -1.18
CA PHE A 583 14.08 29.42 -2.31
C PHE A 583 15.26 29.46 -3.32
N LYS A 584 16.13 30.45 -3.19
CA LYS A 584 17.40 30.57 -3.93
C LYS A 584 18.59 30.06 -3.12
N LYS A 585 18.57 30.35 -1.81
CA LYS A 585 19.71 30.13 -0.92
C LYS A 585 20.01 28.66 -0.61
N PHE A 586 18.98 27.82 -0.53
CA PHE A 586 19.11 26.42 -0.09
C PHE A 586 18.60 25.43 -1.14
N PRO A 587 19.10 24.18 -1.16
CA PRO A 587 18.50 23.13 -2.00
C PRO A 587 17.04 22.86 -1.63
N ILE A 588 16.23 22.49 -2.62
CA ILE A 588 14.80 22.28 -2.45
C ILE A 588 14.49 20.79 -2.35
N TYR A 589 14.04 20.35 -1.18
CA TYR A 589 13.58 19.01 -0.88
C TYR A 589 12.08 18.87 -1.15
N TYR A 590 11.70 18.01 -2.08
CA TYR A 590 10.29 17.76 -2.35
C TYR A 590 9.75 16.73 -1.38
N ALA A 591 9.06 17.18 -0.34
CA ALA A 591 8.46 16.32 0.66
C ALA A 591 7.28 17.01 1.36
N GLY A 592 6.55 16.23 2.17
CA GLY A 592 5.52 16.73 3.06
C GLY A 592 5.46 15.84 4.30
N PRO A 593 5.72 16.35 5.51
CA PRO A 593 5.93 15.54 6.71
C PRO A 593 4.62 14.93 7.21
N ALA A 594 4.71 13.79 7.90
CA ALA A 594 3.66 13.35 8.82
C ALA A 594 3.68 14.18 10.12
N LYS A 595 2.67 14.02 10.98
CA LYS A 595 2.65 14.70 12.28
C LYS A 595 3.88 14.33 13.12
N THR A 596 4.45 15.30 13.81
CA THR A 596 5.61 15.09 14.69
C THR A 596 5.16 14.48 16.02
N PRO A 597 5.70 13.31 16.42
CA PRO A 597 5.47 12.76 17.75
C PRO A 597 6.06 13.65 18.84
N ASP A 598 5.51 13.59 20.05
CA ASP A 598 6.09 14.25 21.22
C ASP A 598 7.53 13.77 21.44
N ASN A 599 8.45 14.71 21.74
CA ASN A 599 9.89 14.46 21.94
C ASN A 599 10.67 14.00 20.69
N TYR A 600 10.10 14.09 19.49
CA TYR A 600 10.82 13.86 18.24
C TYR A 600 11.10 15.19 17.53
N ALA A 601 12.23 15.27 16.83
CA ALA A 601 12.56 16.43 16.00
C ALA A 601 11.66 16.56 14.75
N SER A 602 11.13 15.43 14.27
CA SER A 602 10.33 15.35 13.05
C SER A 602 9.41 14.13 13.10
N GLY A 603 8.22 14.26 12.49
CA GLY A 603 7.45 13.11 12.04
C GLY A 603 8.11 12.41 10.85
N SER A 604 7.58 11.28 10.40
CA SER A 604 8.10 10.58 9.21
C SER A 604 8.12 11.51 8.01
N PHE A 605 9.25 11.58 7.30
CA PHE A 605 9.51 12.67 6.36
C PHE A 605 10.37 12.24 5.18
N GLY A 606 9.89 11.25 4.43
CA GLY A 606 10.52 10.82 3.17
C GLY A 606 10.16 11.69 1.96
N PRO A 607 10.84 11.47 0.81
CA PRO A 607 10.67 12.26 -0.40
C PRO A 607 9.33 12.00 -1.10
N THR A 608 8.83 12.99 -1.86
CA THR A 608 7.73 12.85 -2.81
C THR A 608 8.23 12.75 -4.25
N THR A 609 7.34 12.41 -5.20
CA THR A 609 7.72 12.13 -6.59
C THR A 609 8.19 13.39 -7.30
N ALA A 610 9.43 13.37 -7.80
CA ALA A 610 10.08 14.51 -8.42
C ALA A 610 9.38 14.99 -9.70
N GLY A 611 8.94 14.03 -10.54
CA GLY A 611 8.31 14.29 -11.83
C GLY A 611 7.12 15.27 -11.81
N ARG A 612 6.44 15.42 -10.67
CA ARG A 612 5.29 16.35 -10.54
C ARG A 612 5.70 17.82 -10.52
N MET A 613 6.97 18.10 -10.20
CA MET A 613 7.53 19.46 -10.16
C MET A 613 8.34 19.79 -11.44
N ASP A 614 8.38 18.90 -12.43
CA ASP A 614 9.16 19.10 -13.67
C ASP A 614 8.77 20.36 -14.43
N ALA A 615 7.48 20.70 -14.44
CA ALA A 615 6.95 21.89 -15.11
C ALA A 615 7.53 23.21 -14.56
N TYR A 616 8.03 23.21 -13.32
CA TYR A 616 8.60 24.40 -12.67
C TYR A 616 10.12 24.51 -12.80
N ALA A 617 10.81 23.45 -13.26
CA ALA A 617 12.26 23.36 -13.19
C ALA A 617 12.97 24.47 -13.98
N GLU A 618 12.65 24.64 -15.27
CA GLU A 618 13.31 25.65 -16.11
C GLU A 618 13.01 27.07 -15.62
N VAL A 619 11.74 27.38 -15.30
CA VAL A 619 11.37 28.74 -14.89
C VAL A 619 12.03 29.13 -13.56
N LEU A 620 12.16 28.20 -12.62
CA LEU A 620 12.84 28.45 -11.34
C LEU A 620 14.35 28.61 -11.54
N MET A 621 15.00 27.68 -12.26
CA MET A 621 16.45 27.73 -12.48
C MET A 621 16.88 28.96 -13.27
N LYS A 622 16.08 29.40 -14.24
CA LYS A 622 16.29 30.67 -14.97
C LYS A 622 16.33 31.89 -14.05
N ASN A 623 15.63 31.82 -12.91
CA ASN A 623 15.59 32.87 -11.89
C ASN A 623 16.50 32.56 -10.69
N GLU A 624 17.53 31.72 -10.89
CA GLU A 624 18.54 31.34 -9.88
C GLU A 624 17.95 30.63 -8.65
N ALA A 625 16.77 30.04 -8.80
CA ALA A 625 16.08 29.31 -7.75
C ALA A 625 16.03 27.81 -8.06
N SER A 626 15.93 26.97 -7.03
CA SER A 626 15.84 25.51 -7.19
C SER A 626 16.98 24.89 -8.04
N LEU A 627 18.19 25.47 -7.99
CA LEU A 627 19.37 24.95 -8.71
C LEU A 627 19.75 23.54 -8.27
N ILE A 628 19.48 23.18 -7.01
CA ILE A 628 19.60 21.83 -6.51
C ILE A 628 18.23 21.38 -6.02
N SER A 629 17.72 20.30 -6.61
CA SER A 629 16.47 19.65 -6.18
C SER A 629 16.77 18.27 -5.57
N LEU A 630 16.04 17.91 -4.51
CA LEU A 630 16.16 16.62 -3.82
C LEU A 630 14.77 15.99 -3.72
N ALA A 631 14.58 14.76 -4.21
CA ALA A 631 13.29 14.08 -4.19
C ALA A 631 13.45 12.58 -4.44
N LYS A 632 12.44 11.90 -5.00
CA LYS A 632 12.57 10.52 -5.50
C LYS A 632 11.94 10.32 -6.87
N GLY A 633 12.40 9.29 -7.56
CA GLY A 633 11.93 8.89 -8.89
C GLY A 633 12.75 9.50 -10.03
N ASN A 634 12.62 8.89 -11.21
CA ASN A 634 13.12 9.44 -12.48
C ASN A 634 12.34 10.71 -12.88
N ARG A 635 12.98 11.57 -13.69
CA ARG A 635 12.42 12.85 -14.17
C ARG A 635 12.42 12.91 -15.69
N SER A 636 11.71 13.88 -16.25
CA SER A 636 11.65 14.12 -17.69
C SER A 636 12.91 14.79 -18.24
N SER A 637 13.08 14.71 -19.56
CA SER A 637 14.14 15.39 -20.31
C SER A 637 14.14 16.92 -20.13
N VAL A 638 13.00 17.52 -19.79
CA VAL A 638 12.88 18.96 -19.49
C VAL A 638 13.82 19.35 -18.35
N VAL A 639 13.86 18.55 -17.28
CA VAL A 639 14.71 18.82 -16.11
C VAL A 639 16.16 18.61 -16.46
N ARG A 640 16.50 17.53 -17.17
CA ARG A 640 17.85 17.27 -17.66
C ARG A 640 18.39 18.43 -18.48
N ASN A 641 17.58 18.94 -19.40
CA ASN A 641 17.95 20.07 -20.25
C ASN A 641 18.11 21.37 -19.43
N ALA A 642 17.25 21.60 -18.44
CA ALA A 642 17.35 22.73 -17.53
C ALA A 642 18.63 22.65 -16.67
N CYS A 643 18.92 21.50 -16.06
CA CYS A 643 20.15 21.27 -15.30
C CYS A 643 21.40 21.57 -16.15
N ARG A 644 21.44 21.08 -17.40
CA ARG A 644 22.55 21.37 -18.32
C ARG A 644 22.68 22.86 -18.65
N LYS A 645 21.55 23.55 -18.84
CA LYS A 645 21.51 24.96 -19.27
C LYS A 645 21.85 25.94 -18.14
N TYR A 646 21.43 25.63 -16.91
CA TYR A 646 21.56 26.52 -15.75
C TYR A 646 22.48 25.94 -14.67
N HIS A 647 23.28 24.94 -15.00
CA HIS A 647 24.23 24.26 -14.11
C HIS A 647 23.59 23.72 -12.82
N GLY A 648 22.38 23.16 -12.93
CA GLY A 648 21.62 22.61 -11.82
C GLY A 648 21.85 21.11 -11.60
N PHE A 649 21.36 20.59 -10.48
CA PHE A 649 21.43 19.18 -10.11
C PHE A 649 20.09 18.64 -9.61
N TYR A 650 19.85 17.35 -9.87
CA TYR A 650 18.80 16.58 -9.21
C TYR A 650 19.41 15.43 -8.41
N LEU A 651 19.11 15.43 -7.12
CA LEU A 651 19.51 14.42 -6.17
C LEU A 651 18.33 13.49 -5.86
N GLY A 652 18.54 12.18 -5.98
CA GLY A 652 17.56 11.16 -5.66
C GLY A 652 17.78 10.58 -4.26
N SER A 653 16.87 10.85 -3.34
CA SER A 653 16.76 10.15 -2.05
C SER A 653 16.07 8.80 -2.24
N ILE A 654 16.36 7.85 -1.35
CA ILE A 654 15.58 6.60 -1.26
C ILE A 654 14.13 6.94 -0.93
N GLY A 655 13.19 6.48 -1.74
CA GLY A 655 11.75 6.61 -1.55
C GLY A 655 11.20 5.45 -0.71
N GLY A 656 10.31 5.77 0.24
CA GLY A 656 9.75 4.78 1.17
C GLY A 656 10.18 4.96 2.63
N PRO A 657 11.48 5.05 2.96
CA PRO A 657 11.95 4.97 4.34
C PRO A 657 11.79 6.29 5.12
N GLY A 658 10.55 6.71 5.35
CA GLY A 658 10.25 8.01 5.97
C GLY A 658 10.54 8.09 7.48
N ALA A 659 10.40 6.98 8.21
CA ALA A 659 10.62 6.94 9.66
C ALA A 659 12.11 6.97 10.02
N ILE A 660 12.96 6.23 9.31
CA ILE A 660 14.41 6.25 9.55
C ILE A 660 15.02 7.61 9.23
N LEU A 661 14.61 8.26 8.13
CA LEU A 661 15.08 9.61 7.79
C LEU A 661 14.72 10.61 8.90
N ALA A 662 13.49 10.55 9.40
CA ALA A 662 13.05 11.40 10.50
C ALA A 662 13.85 11.15 11.80
N LYS A 663 14.09 9.89 12.15
CA LYS A 663 14.79 9.52 13.40
C LYS A 663 16.29 9.77 13.35
N LYS A 664 16.93 9.57 12.19
CA LYS A 664 18.40 9.58 12.06
C LYS A 664 18.94 10.85 11.44
N ASN A 665 18.25 11.42 10.45
CA ASN A 665 18.82 12.46 9.60
C ASN A 665 18.25 13.85 9.86
N ILE A 666 16.98 13.98 10.22
CA ILE A 666 16.33 15.29 10.41
C ILE A 666 16.44 15.72 11.88
N LYS A 667 17.00 16.91 12.12
CA LYS A 667 17.31 17.42 13.47
C LYS A 667 16.44 18.60 13.89
N LYS A 668 15.88 19.33 12.94
CA LYS A 668 14.96 20.44 13.18
C LYS A 668 14.00 20.58 12.01
N VAL A 669 12.75 20.93 12.29
CA VAL A 669 11.72 21.29 11.30
C VAL A 669 11.04 22.58 11.74
N GLU A 670 10.95 23.54 10.84
CA GLU A 670 10.30 24.83 11.07
C GLU A 670 9.44 25.20 9.86
N VAL A 671 8.17 25.56 10.07
CA VAL A 671 7.33 26.11 9.00
C VAL A 671 7.71 27.58 8.83
N ILE A 672 8.14 27.97 7.63
CA ILE A 672 8.64 29.33 7.37
C ILE A 672 7.76 30.13 6.41
N ASP A 673 6.91 29.46 5.63
CA ASP A 673 5.98 30.13 4.71
C ASP A 673 4.78 29.24 4.38
N PHE A 674 3.68 29.84 3.93
CA PHE A 674 2.43 29.17 3.51
C PHE A 674 1.88 28.17 4.53
N ALA A 675 1.88 28.53 5.82
CA ALA A 675 1.49 27.65 6.93
C ALA A 675 0.06 27.06 6.78
N GLU A 676 -0.84 27.77 6.11
CA GLU A 676 -2.20 27.34 5.82
C GLU A 676 -2.28 26.09 4.93
N LEU A 677 -1.21 25.76 4.19
CA LEU A 677 -1.13 24.57 3.34
C LEU A 677 -0.88 23.28 4.14
N GLY A 678 -0.68 23.37 5.45
CA GLY A 678 -0.44 22.23 6.32
C GLY A 678 0.82 21.46 5.90
N MET A 679 0.67 20.17 5.55
CA MET A 679 1.81 19.34 5.14
C MET A 679 2.47 19.78 3.81
N GLU A 680 1.83 20.67 3.03
CA GLU A 680 2.41 21.27 1.82
C GLU A 680 3.02 22.66 2.05
N ALA A 681 3.04 23.15 3.29
CA ALA A 681 3.69 24.41 3.64
C ALA A 681 5.19 24.39 3.31
N VAL A 682 5.82 25.56 3.24
CA VAL A 682 7.27 25.65 3.10
C VAL A 682 7.92 25.44 4.46
N HIS A 683 8.81 24.46 4.55
CA HIS A 683 9.56 24.18 5.78
C HIS A 683 11.04 24.47 5.58
N LEU A 684 11.72 24.90 6.64
CA LEU A 684 13.18 24.85 6.75
C LEU A 684 13.55 23.68 7.64
N ILE A 685 14.42 22.80 7.16
CA ILE A 685 14.89 21.64 7.93
C ILE A 685 16.41 21.63 8.04
N ASP A 686 16.90 21.17 9.19
CA ASP A 686 18.31 20.86 9.43
C ASP A 686 18.51 19.36 9.30
N VAL A 687 19.41 18.94 8.42
CA VAL A 687 19.73 17.53 8.17
C VAL A 687 21.18 17.20 8.46
N VAL A 688 21.44 15.95 8.82
CA VAL A 688 22.77 15.37 9.03
C VAL A 688 22.83 14.01 8.33
N ASP A 689 23.89 13.79 7.58
CA ASP A 689 24.19 12.56 6.83
C ASP A 689 23.01 12.04 6.00
N PHE A 690 22.23 12.97 5.42
CA PHE A 690 21.04 12.63 4.65
C PHE A 690 21.43 11.95 3.33
N PRO A 691 21.02 10.70 3.08
CA PRO A 691 21.48 9.94 1.92
C PRO A 691 20.78 10.38 0.64
N ALA A 692 21.56 10.65 -0.41
CA ALA A 692 21.03 10.94 -1.75
C ALA A 692 22.02 10.52 -2.85
N PHE A 693 21.52 10.24 -4.05
CA PHE A 693 22.34 9.95 -5.22
C PHE A 693 22.31 11.11 -6.20
N ILE A 694 23.42 11.42 -6.88
CA ILE A 694 23.37 12.31 -8.06
C ILE A 694 22.62 11.56 -9.17
N VAL A 695 21.42 12.03 -9.53
CA VAL A 695 20.60 11.41 -10.58
C VAL A 695 20.75 12.17 -11.90
N ILE A 696 20.68 13.50 -11.86
CA ILE A 696 20.95 14.38 -13.01
C ILE A 696 22.02 15.39 -12.60
N ASP A 697 23.05 15.52 -13.43
CA ASP A 697 24.13 16.49 -13.24
C ASP A 697 23.97 17.76 -14.08
N ASP A 698 24.88 18.71 -13.86
CA ASP A 698 25.00 19.99 -14.57
C ASP A 698 25.50 19.86 -16.01
N LYS A 699 25.80 18.64 -16.47
CA LYS A 699 26.31 18.33 -17.82
C LYS A 699 25.22 17.70 -18.69
N GLY A 700 24.06 17.40 -18.10
CA GLY A 700 22.93 16.76 -18.75
C GLY A 700 23.01 15.23 -18.79
N ASN A 701 23.86 14.62 -17.96
CA ASN A 701 23.83 13.19 -17.74
C ASN A 701 22.64 12.84 -16.83
N ASP A 702 21.97 11.72 -17.10
CA ASP A 702 20.85 11.23 -16.30
C ASP A 702 21.01 9.72 -16.07
N PHE A 703 21.09 9.34 -14.80
CA PHE A 703 21.27 7.97 -14.34
C PHE A 703 20.26 6.98 -14.94
N TYR A 704 19.01 7.39 -15.14
CA TYR A 704 17.94 6.50 -15.61
C TYR A 704 17.84 6.41 -17.13
N ASN A 705 18.47 7.32 -17.88
CA ASN A 705 18.28 7.46 -19.33
C ASN A 705 18.70 6.21 -20.12
N GLN A 706 19.55 5.35 -19.53
CA GLN A 706 19.96 4.05 -20.09
C GLN A 706 18.84 2.98 -20.08
N TRP A 707 17.85 3.10 -19.19
CA TRP A 707 16.74 2.12 -19.07
C TRP A 707 15.37 2.74 -19.39
N ILE A 708 15.24 4.04 -19.12
CA ILE A 708 14.01 4.82 -19.31
C ILE A 708 14.39 6.08 -20.09
N PRO A 709 14.68 5.97 -21.40
CA PRO A 709 15.03 7.13 -22.21
C PRO A 709 13.84 8.09 -22.26
N SER A 710 14.09 9.35 -21.90
CA SER A 710 13.09 10.42 -21.78
C SER A 710 13.05 11.37 -22.96
#